data_AF-A0A7C4W7U8-F1
#
_entry.id   AF-A0A7C4W7U8-F1
#
_cell.length_a   1.000
_cell.length_b   1.000
_cell.length_c   1.000
_cell.angle_alpha   90.00
_cell.angle_beta   90.00
_cell.angle_gamma   90.00
#
_symmetry.space_group_name_H-M   'P 1'
#
loop_
_entity.id
_entity.type
_entity.pdbx_description
1 polymer ?
#
loop_
_entity_poly.entity_id
_entity_poly.type
_entity_poly.pdbx_seq_one_letter_code
_entity_poly.pdbx_strand_id
1 'polypeptide(L)'
;MKKVLIWSGIIALFIIAAMLVLYFSGRSVYTKFVASIAELVEKSTKASKDFVSMSSLEAYEKLFEMRFSDLSNYAVFNLDFKKPVILGNDEATTLILSVNKDGEYAVVLKYRYSTNTTSNGTLEFEINGKTYLGILDNFTYYDFNEKVYDRYGNEITPEQKSFEKTYTAFIKDASRISKSPLLLKLNTGDNPISIKNTRSPIIIEELYLVPKYYLFSSKSYAEYKNSESNIPSNDNVLVIEAENLSFKSDPLISVTNEQTALVTPYEILKKRINIIDENTFKQSGQEIFWTFYIDTPGYYKIAFRYKQSMNRGIPVFRRISVDGKVPFKEFEDYPFPYTGYSWKDHVLMSEENKPFEVYLDKGLHILSLEVTTGIYEGTIRFLQESVKKLQEIGLEMRKLVGSNLDPNRTWNIEKYMPNAIPDLKSISQSLRTQHEKLVKIVGKQGLPSIADMLVCAGIIDNILRKPEKLPFYIDVLSEGASSIAQRLSELSMRLKDQPMGIDKIYVFQGSLEKFAYPKSTFLITAYEELQKLWLSLFNKNEAYSIYEKVDETSLRVWVNRPVQYVETLQYLTDSDFTRKTGIKVIFSIMPNEQKLVLASAANAVPDVAMSISNWIPFELAIRNALFPLSYFPDFFNFVEKNINIETLLPMIIDDKIYGITETQNFYVLFYRKDIIEKLGIPIPDTWDDVKKILPELQRRGMNFYIPMCEQTTKYFNTTGPFFFQNKARLYTRDGMKTAINEENSVKAFELMTELFAIYGIPEQVASFYNSFRYGRIPIGVGDFGLYVTLLNAADEIYGLWDIAPSPGVKDESGQVLRYQVAGDRAIVIFANSNKKEKA
;
A
#
# COMPACT_ATOMS: atom_id res chain seq x y z
N MET A 1 7.07 58.71 4.09
CA MET A 1 7.84 57.76 4.92
C MET A 1 7.39 57.72 6.39
N LYS A 2 7.49 58.79 7.20
CA LYS A 2 7.07 58.75 8.63
C LYS A 2 5.63 58.29 8.90
N LYS A 3 4.65 58.78 8.13
CA LYS A 3 3.24 58.34 8.26
C LYS A 3 3.07 56.85 7.94
N VAL A 4 3.75 56.35 6.91
CA VAL A 4 3.73 54.92 6.54
C VAL A 4 4.31 54.09 7.68
N LEU A 5 5.47 54.48 8.25
CA LEU A 5 6.08 53.80 9.40
C LEU A 5 5.17 53.76 10.64
N ILE A 6 4.46 54.86 10.94
CA ILE A 6 3.51 54.92 12.06
C ILE A 6 2.31 54.01 11.80
N TRP A 7 1.72 54.07 10.60
CA TRP A 7 0.61 53.20 10.23
C TRP A 7 1.01 51.72 10.22
N SER A 8 2.21 51.39 9.72
CA SER A 8 2.77 50.04 9.78
C SER A 8 2.97 49.57 11.22
N GLY A 9 3.45 50.44 12.12
CA GLY A 9 3.59 50.12 13.54
C GLY A 9 2.25 49.87 14.25
N ILE A 10 1.24 50.68 13.94
CA ILE A 10 -0.13 50.50 14.48
C ILE A 10 -0.74 49.19 13.98
N ILE A 11 -0.59 48.88 12.69
CA ILE A 11 -1.07 47.62 12.10
C ILE A 11 -0.35 46.43 12.74
N ALA A 12 0.97 46.51 12.93
CA ALA A 12 1.73 45.44 13.59
C ALA A 12 1.28 45.23 15.03
N LEU A 13 1.05 46.30 15.81
CA LEU A 13 0.52 46.21 17.17
C LEU A 13 -0.87 45.56 17.21
N PHE A 14 -1.74 45.92 16.27
CA PHE A 14 -3.08 45.31 16.17
C PHE A 14 -3.00 43.82 15.84
N ILE A 15 -2.12 43.42 14.92
CA ILE A 15 -1.89 42.01 14.58
C ILE A 15 -1.36 41.24 15.79
N ILE A 16 -0.39 41.79 16.52
CA ILE A 16 0.17 41.16 17.73
C ILE A 16 -0.91 41.02 18.80
N ALA A 17 -1.72 42.06 19.03
CA ALA A 17 -2.83 42.00 19.98
C ALA A 17 -3.85 40.93 19.59
N ALA A 18 -4.22 40.84 18.32
CA ALA A 18 -5.12 39.81 17.81
C ALA A 18 -4.54 38.39 17.98
N MET A 19 -3.24 38.21 17.69
CA MET A 19 -2.54 36.94 17.90
C MET A 19 -2.52 36.55 19.39
N LEU A 20 -2.28 37.49 20.31
CA LEU A 20 -2.32 37.21 21.75
C LEU A 20 -3.72 36.77 22.20
N VAL A 21 -4.78 37.44 21.74
CA VAL A 21 -6.17 37.06 22.04
C VAL A 21 -6.47 35.66 21.54
N LEU A 22 -6.09 35.33 20.30
CA LEU A 22 -6.26 33.99 19.73
C LEU A 22 -5.47 32.94 20.53
N TYR A 23 -4.22 33.25 20.90
CA TYR A 23 -3.37 32.35 21.67
C TYR A 23 -3.97 32.01 23.04
N PHE A 24 -4.34 33.00 23.85
CA PHE A 24 -4.87 32.75 25.19
C PHE A 24 -6.26 32.11 25.16
N SER A 25 -7.13 32.55 24.25
CA SER A 25 -8.46 31.97 24.07
C SER A 25 -8.37 30.53 23.60
N GLY A 26 -7.53 30.26 22.58
CA GLY A 26 -7.29 28.93 22.05
C GLY A 26 -6.64 28.00 23.07
N ARG A 27 -5.65 28.47 23.84
CA ARG A 27 -5.04 27.71 24.94
C ARG A 27 -6.07 27.29 25.98
N SER A 28 -6.96 28.20 26.38
CA SER A 28 -8.02 27.91 27.36
C SER A 28 -8.99 26.85 26.85
N VAL A 29 -9.42 26.95 25.58
CA VAL A 29 -10.29 25.96 24.94
C VAL A 29 -9.59 24.60 24.82
N TYR A 30 -8.33 24.59 24.36
CA TYR A 30 -7.53 23.39 24.21
C TYR A 30 -7.29 22.66 25.54
N THR A 31 -6.86 23.36 26.60
CA THR A 31 -6.61 22.75 27.91
C THR A 31 -7.88 22.11 28.48
N LYS A 32 -9.04 22.76 28.34
CA LYS A 32 -10.33 22.20 28.79
C LYS A 32 -10.71 20.95 27.98
N PHE A 33 -10.50 21.00 26.66
CA PHE A 33 -10.75 19.87 25.77
C PHE A 33 -9.90 18.65 26.17
N VAL A 34 -8.58 18.82 26.28
CA VAL A 34 -7.67 17.73 26.64
C VAL A 34 -7.97 17.17 28.03
N ALA A 35 -8.22 18.04 29.02
CA ALA A 35 -8.56 17.59 30.37
C ALA A 35 -9.86 16.77 30.40
N SER A 36 -10.90 17.22 29.69
CA SER A 36 -12.18 16.51 29.60
C SER A 36 -12.04 15.15 28.94
N ILE A 37 -11.27 15.05 27.84
CA ILE A 37 -11.04 13.77 27.16
C ILE A 37 -10.20 12.84 28.04
N ALA A 38 -9.13 13.34 28.66
CA ALA A 38 -8.30 12.55 29.56
C ALA A 38 -9.11 11.96 30.73
N GLU A 39 -10.00 12.74 31.34
CA GLU A 39 -10.88 12.26 32.41
C GLU A 39 -11.83 11.15 31.92
N LEU A 40 -12.42 11.32 30.72
CA LEU A 40 -13.30 10.31 30.14
C LEU A 40 -12.57 9.01 29.76
N VAL A 41 -11.38 9.12 29.18
CA VAL A 41 -10.52 7.99 28.82
C VAL A 41 -10.05 7.27 30.08
N GLU A 42 -9.63 8.00 31.12
CA GLU A 42 -9.23 7.42 32.41
C GLU A 42 -10.39 6.68 33.07
N LYS A 43 -11.59 7.29 33.11
CA LYS A 43 -12.79 6.64 33.63
C LYS A 43 -13.15 5.37 32.87
N SER A 44 -13.08 5.42 31.53
CA SER A 44 -13.33 4.28 30.64
C SER A 44 -12.30 3.16 30.84
N THR A 45 -11.03 3.53 31.02
CA THR A 45 -9.92 2.60 31.26
C THR A 45 -9.98 1.98 32.65
N LYS A 46 -10.40 2.73 33.67
CA LYS A 46 -10.53 2.22 35.04
C LYS A 46 -11.69 1.23 35.16
N ALA A 47 -12.84 1.56 34.56
CA ALA A 47 -13.99 0.65 34.51
C ALA A 47 -13.67 -0.68 33.82
N SER A 48 -12.77 -0.67 32.83
CA SER A 48 -12.27 -1.90 32.18
C SER A 48 -11.19 -2.61 33.00
N LYS A 49 -10.23 -1.89 33.61
CA LYS A 49 -9.17 -2.46 34.46
C LYS A 49 -9.69 -3.17 35.71
N ASP A 50 -10.75 -2.67 36.32
CA ASP A 50 -11.37 -3.29 37.51
C ASP A 50 -12.08 -4.63 37.17
N PHE A 51 -12.25 -4.98 35.88
CA PHE A 51 -12.97 -6.18 35.44
C PHE A 51 -12.27 -7.09 34.41
N VAL A 52 -11.34 -6.64 33.54
CA VAL A 52 -10.48 -7.56 32.75
C VAL A 52 -9.13 -6.92 32.35
N SER A 53 -8.02 -7.58 32.71
CA SER A 53 -6.68 -7.39 32.12
C SER A 53 -6.54 -8.24 30.85
N MET A 54 -7.51 -8.13 29.95
CA MET A 54 -7.60 -9.05 28.81
C MET A 54 -6.48 -8.78 27.81
N SER A 55 -5.69 -9.80 27.53
CA SER A 55 -4.72 -9.78 26.45
C SER A 55 -5.42 -9.76 25.07
N SER A 56 -4.71 -9.27 24.04
CA SER A 56 -5.18 -9.34 22.65
C SER A 56 -5.53 -10.77 22.21
N LEU A 57 -4.87 -11.78 22.80
CA LEU A 57 -5.13 -13.19 22.51
C LEU A 57 -6.47 -13.64 23.08
N GLU A 58 -6.77 -13.31 24.34
CA GLU A 58 -8.06 -13.64 24.95
C GLU A 58 -9.21 -12.91 24.24
N ALA A 59 -8.99 -11.67 23.79
CA ALA A 59 -9.94 -10.93 22.97
C ALA A 59 -10.25 -11.67 21.66
N TYR A 60 -9.20 -12.20 21.00
CA TYR A 60 -9.33 -12.99 19.79
C TYR A 60 -10.11 -14.29 20.03
N GLU A 61 -9.78 -15.04 21.09
CA GLU A 61 -10.46 -16.28 21.46
C GLU A 61 -11.94 -16.06 21.76
N LYS A 62 -12.27 -15.01 22.50
CA LYS A 62 -13.66 -14.65 22.80
C LYS A 62 -14.44 -14.25 21.55
N LEU A 63 -13.84 -13.48 20.64
CA LEU A 63 -14.46 -13.14 19.36
C LEU A 63 -14.75 -14.41 18.55
N PHE A 64 -13.78 -15.33 18.51
CA PHE A 64 -13.93 -16.60 17.81
C PHE A 64 -15.13 -17.39 18.36
N GLU A 65 -15.23 -17.54 19.68
CA GLU A 65 -16.39 -18.17 20.32
C GLU A 65 -17.70 -17.49 19.91
N MET A 66 -17.76 -16.16 19.94
CA MET A 66 -18.97 -15.40 19.59
C MET A 66 -19.36 -15.50 18.10
N ARG A 67 -18.38 -15.53 17.19
CA ARG A 67 -18.59 -15.59 15.73
C ARG A 67 -18.97 -16.99 15.25
N PHE A 68 -18.33 -18.01 15.80
CA PHE A 68 -18.34 -19.36 15.23
C PHE A 68 -18.88 -20.44 16.16
N SER A 69 -19.38 -20.12 17.38
CA SER A 69 -20.00 -21.12 18.28
C SER A 69 -21.10 -21.95 17.59
N ASP A 70 -21.89 -21.29 16.75
CA ASP A 70 -23.03 -21.91 16.06
C ASP A 70 -22.67 -22.41 14.66
N LEU A 71 -21.39 -22.36 14.24
CA LEU A 71 -20.96 -22.69 12.88
C LEU A 71 -21.43 -24.08 12.45
N SER A 72 -21.32 -25.06 13.34
CA SER A 72 -21.80 -26.44 13.11
C SER A 72 -23.32 -26.53 12.86
N ASN A 73 -24.11 -25.55 13.30
CA ASN A 73 -25.56 -25.55 13.13
C ASN A 73 -26.01 -25.04 11.74
N TYR A 74 -25.18 -24.23 11.07
CA TYR A 74 -25.54 -23.61 9.79
C TYR A 74 -24.57 -23.94 8.64
N ALA A 75 -23.40 -24.50 8.92
CA ALA A 75 -22.54 -25.08 7.90
C ALA A 75 -23.23 -26.32 7.31
N VAL A 76 -23.28 -26.41 5.97
CA VAL A 76 -23.88 -27.57 5.28
C VAL A 76 -22.89 -28.70 5.05
N PHE A 77 -21.61 -28.41 5.25
CA PHE A 77 -20.50 -29.35 5.12
C PHE A 77 -19.41 -28.96 6.11
N ASN A 78 -18.80 -29.98 6.73
CA ASN A 78 -17.64 -29.84 7.60
C ASN A 78 -16.67 -30.99 7.27
N LEU A 79 -15.41 -30.66 7.06
CA LEU A 79 -14.32 -31.59 6.92
C LEU A 79 -13.28 -31.32 8.02
N ASP A 80 -13.26 -32.20 9.01
CA ASP A 80 -12.22 -32.26 10.04
C ASP A 80 -11.08 -33.17 9.56
N PHE A 81 -9.91 -32.57 9.34
CA PHE A 81 -8.75 -33.28 8.83
C PHE A 81 -8.06 -34.06 9.95
N LYS A 82 -8.30 -35.39 10.02
CA LYS A 82 -7.59 -36.31 10.94
C LYS A 82 -6.06 -36.15 10.93
N LYS A 83 -5.51 -35.74 9.78
CA LYS A 83 -4.14 -35.22 9.63
C LYS A 83 -4.24 -33.88 8.94
N PRO A 84 -3.79 -32.76 9.54
CA PRO A 84 -3.87 -31.44 8.92
C PRO A 84 -3.24 -31.42 7.53
N VAL A 85 -3.85 -30.70 6.61
CA VAL A 85 -3.30 -30.48 5.28
C VAL A 85 -2.22 -29.42 5.38
N ILE A 86 -0.98 -29.80 5.09
CA ILE A 86 0.15 -28.88 5.05
C ILE A 86 0.34 -28.50 3.57
N LEU A 87 0.29 -27.21 3.28
CA LEU A 87 0.55 -26.67 1.95
C LEU A 87 1.72 -25.70 2.03
N GLY A 88 2.86 -26.11 1.49
CA GLY A 88 3.99 -25.24 1.17
C GLY A 88 3.63 -24.21 0.09
N ASN A 89 4.59 -23.36 -0.27
CA ASN A 89 4.38 -22.41 -1.36
C ASN A 89 4.21 -23.17 -2.69
N ASP A 90 3.19 -22.80 -3.47
CA ASP A 90 2.79 -23.43 -4.73
C ASP A 90 2.33 -24.89 -4.65
N GLU A 91 2.21 -25.45 -3.44
CA GLU A 91 1.64 -26.79 -3.26
C GLU A 91 0.11 -26.76 -3.36
N ALA A 92 -0.44 -27.81 -3.96
CA ALA A 92 -1.88 -27.98 -4.13
C ALA A 92 -2.35 -29.32 -3.55
N THR A 93 -3.59 -29.32 -3.06
CA THR A 93 -4.32 -30.52 -2.68
C THR A 93 -5.68 -30.54 -3.37
N THR A 94 -6.27 -31.72 -3.53
CA THR A 94 -7.64 -31.85 -4.05
C THR A 94 -8.55 -32.41 -2.98
N LEU A 95 -9.65 -31.72 -2.72
CA LEU A 95 -10.70 -32.11 -1.79
C LEU A 95 -11.99 -32.37 -2.55
N ILE A 96 -12.82 -33.28 -2.05
CA ILE A 96 -14.17 -33.49 -2.57
C ILE A 96 -15.14 -32.89 -1.56
N LEU A 97 -15.83 -31.82 -1.95
CA LEU A 97 -16.83 -31.16 -1.10
C LEU A 97 -18.23 -31.50 -1.61
N SER A 98 -19.05 -32.09 -0.74
CA SER A 98 -20.40 -32.52 -1.08
C SER A 98 -21.43 -31.54 -0.54
N VAL A 99 -22.35 -31.07 -1.40
CA VAL A 99 -23.46 -30.20 -0.99
C VAL A 99 -24.81 -30.78 -1.43
N ASN A 100 -25.86 -30.50 -0.65
CA ASN A 100 -27.21 -31.04 -0.88
C ASN A 100 -28.08 -30.18 -1.82
N LYS A 101 -27.57 -29.03 -2.26
CA LYS A 101 -28.28 -28.08 -3.11
C LYS A 101 -27.30 -27.31 -3.99
N ASP A 102 -27.72 -26.94 -5.18
CA ASP A 102 -26.97 -26.00 -6.03
C ASP A 102 -26.98 -24.62 -5.36
N GLY A 103 -25.82 -23.96 -5.30
CA GLY A 103 -25.75 -22.66 -4.65
C GLY A 103 -24.37 -22.02 -4.57
N GLU A 104 -24.34 -20.87 -3.91
CA GLU A 104 -23.14 -20.14 -3.55
C GLU A 104 -22.83 -20.37 -2.06
N TYR A 105 -21.60 -20.81 -1.79
CA TYR A 105 -21.13 -21.19 -0.46
C TYR A 105 -19.86 -20.42 -0.11
N ALA A 106 -19.85 -19.81 1.07
CA ALA A 106 -18.63 -19.25 1.65
C ALA A 106 -17.78 -20.35 2.28
N VAL A 107 -16.47 -20.16 2.23
CA VAL A 107 -15.50 -21.04 2.89
C VAL A 107 -15.08 -20.43 4.22
N VAL A 108 -15.16 -21.22 5.28
CA VAL A 108 -14.49 -20.93 6.55
C VAL A 108 -13.39 -21.96 6.70
N LEU A 109 -12.17 -21.50 6.96
CA LEU A 109 -11.05 -22.37 7.27
C LEU A 109 -10.63 -22.18 8.72
N LYS A 110 -10.27 -23.29 9.35
CA LYS A 110 -9.44 -23.32 10.54
C LYS A 110 -8.01 -23.65 10.12
N TYR A 111 -7.09 -22.70 10.27
CA TYR A 111 -5.74 -22.79 9.71
C TYR A 111 -4.70 -22.05 10.56
N ARG A 112 -3.42 -22.36 10.37
CA ARG A 112 -2.30 -21.58 10.92
C ARG A 112 -1.19 -21.41 9.90
N TYR A 113 -0.43 -20.33 10.02
CA TYR A 113 0.81 -20.18 9.26
C TYR A 113 1.89 -21.06 9.88
N SER A 114 2.71 -21.71 9.04
CA SER A 114 3.82 -22.56 9.51
C SER A 114 5.00 -21.73 10.01
N THR A 115 5.11 -20.49 9.53
CA THR A 115 6.15 -19.51 9.88
C THR A 115 5.50 -18.15 10.10
N ASN A 116 6.05 -17.34 11.01
CA ASN A 116 5.64 -15.95 11.15
C ASN A 116 5.79 -15.22 9.82
N THR A 117 4.71 -14.59 9.36
CA THR A 117 4.62 -13.89 8.09
C THR A 117 4.11 -12.48 8.34
N THR A 118 4.66 -11.49 7.65
CA THR A 118 4.24 -10.08 7.73
C THR A 118 3.14 -9.75 6.72
N SER A 119 2.56 -10.78 6.11
CA SER A 119 1.51 -10.65 5.10
C SER A 119 0.43 -11.70 5.25
N ASN A 120 -0.75 -11.39 4.73
CA ASN A 120 -1.84 -12.35 4.57
C ASN A 120 -1.45 -13.51 3.65
N GLY A 121 -1.97 -14.70 3.92
CA GLY A 121 -1.88 -15.85 3.03
C GLY A 121 -2.89 -15.76 1.89
N THR A 122 -2.68 -16.55 0.84
CA THR A 122 -3.57 -16.59 -0.32
C THR A 122 -3.76 -18.02 -0.80
N LEU A 123 -5.00 -18.33 -1.15
CA LEU A 123 -5.40 -19.64 -1.67
C LEU A 123 -6.06 -19.47 -3.03
N GLU A 124 -5.69 -20.34 -3.95
CA GLU A 124 -6.37 -20.50 -5.23
C GLU A 124 -7.26 -21.74 -5.14
N PHE A 125 -8.55 -21.58 -5.49
CA PHE A 125 -9.53 -22.65 -5.54
C PHE A 125 -9.94 -22.87 -7.00
N GLU A 126 -9.69 -24.06 -7.53
CA GLU A 126 -10.12 -24.46 -8.87
C GLU A 126 -11.32 -25.41 -8.77
N ILE A 127 -12.45 -25.01 -9.36
CA ILE A 127 -13.72 -25.72 -9.27
C ILE A 127 -14.41 -25.66 -10.62
N ASN A 128 -14.77 -26.82 -11.19
CA ASN A 128 -15.49 -26.91 -12.46
C ASN A 128 -14.83 -26.09 -13.59
N GLY A 129 -13.50 -26.07 -13.66
CA GLY A 129 -12.72 -25.30 -14.64
C GLY A 129 -12.69 -23.79 -14.41
N LYS A 130 -13.12 -23.32 -13.24
CA LYS A 130 -13.08 -21.90 -12.84
C LYS A 130 -12.20 -21.71 -11.61
N THR A 131 -11.32 -20.72 -11.70
CA THR A 131 -10.43 -20.31 -10.62
C THR A 131 -11.06 -19.21 -9.75
N TYR A 132 -10.91 -19.34 -8.44
CA TYR A 132 -11.32 -18.39 -7.42
C TYR A 132 -10.11 -18.09 -6.54
N LEU A 133 -9.84 -16.80 -6.29
CA LEU A 133 -8.71 -16.39 -5.45
C LEU A 133 -9.22 -15.89 -4.10
N GLY A 134 -8.69 -16.47 -3.03
CA GLY A 134 -9.02 -16.18 -1.65
C GLY A 134 -7.84 -15.60 -0.88
N ILE A 135 -8.12 -14.68 0.04
CA ILE A 135 -7.17 -14.14 1.02
C ILE A 135 -7.50 -14.73 2.39
N LEU A 136 -6.45 -15.17 3.08
CA LEU A 136 -6.46 -15.61 4.48
C LEU A 136 -6.06 -14.42 5.36
N ASP A 137 -6.83 -14.16 6.40
CA ASP A 137 -6.46 -13.15 7.40
C ASP A 137 -5.12 -13.50 8.08
N ASN A 138 -4.40 -12.48 8.54
CA ASN A 138 -3.24 -12.65 9.39
C ASN A 138 -3.40 -11.72 10.60
N PHE A 139 -4.00 -12.30 11.65
CA PHE A 139 -4.36 -11.55 12.84
C PHE A 139 -3.12 -11.13 13.61
N THR A 140 -2.97 -9.81 13.78
CA THR A 140 -1.82 -9.19 14.43
C THR A 140 -2.26 -8.19 15.49
N TYR A 141 -1.40 -7.94 16.47
CA TYR A 141 -1.64 -6.96 17.53
C TYR A 141 -0.36 -6.17 17.85
N TYR A 142 -0.53 -5.03 18.51
CA TYR A 142 0.56 -4.21 19.04
C TYR A 142 0.70 -4.45 20.54
N ASP A 143 1.93 -4.54 21.03
CA ASP A 143 2.21 -4.63 22.46
C ASP A 143 2.50 -3.24 23.02
N PHE A 144 1.47 -2.59 23.58
CA PHE A 144 1.57 -1.24 24.14
C PHE A 144 2.01 -1.20 25.61
N ASN A 145 2.37 -2.34 26.22
CA ASN A 145 2.76 -2.40 27.63
C ASN A 145 4.05 -1.61 27.90
N GLU A 146 4.98 -1.60 26.93
CA GLU A 146 6.20 -0.79 26.98
C GLU A 146 6.21 0.22 25.84
N LYS A 147 5.84 1.47 26.14
CA LYS A 147 5.97 2.56 25.17
C LYS A 147 7.46 2.81 24.89
N VAL A 148 7.84 2.65 23.63
CA VAL A 148 9.19 2.94 23.16
C VAL A 148 9.26 4.36 22.62
N TYR A 149 10.31 5.08 23.02
CA TYR A 149 10.55 6.45 22.57
C TYR A 149 11.87 6.54 21.82
N ASP A 150 11.91 7.39 20.79
CA ASP A 150 13.17 7.77 20.17
C ASP A 150 13.96 8.74 21.06
N ARG A 151 15.16 9.11 20.63
CA ARG A 151 16.04 10.02 21.37
C ARG A 151 15.47 11.44 21.55
N TYR A 152 14.48 11.82 20.74
CA TYR A 152 13.78 13.10 20.81
C TYR A 152 12.53 13.02 21.69
N GLY A 153 12.22 11.83 22.22
CA GLY A 153 11.04 11.56 23.04
C GLY A 153 9.76 11.39 22.22
N ASN A 154 9.84 11.17 20.90
CA ASN A 154 8.71 10.78 20.07
C ASN A 154 8.36 9.32 20.32
N GLU A 155 7.07 8.98 20.31
CA GLU A 155 6.65 7.58 20.36
C GLU A 155 6.99 6.86 19.06
N ILE A 156 7.50 5.64 19.20
CA ILE A 156 7.78 4.73 18.08
C ILE A 156 6.66 3.69 18.04
N THR A 157 6.12 3.43 16.84
CA THR A 157 5.12 2.38 16.65
C THR A 157 5.69 1.04 17.11
N PRO A 158 5.04 0.35 18.07
CA PRO A 158 5.51 -0.94 18.55
C PRO A 158 5.61 -1.97 17.42
N GLU A 159 6.48 -2.96 17.60
CA GLU A 159 6.51 -4.11 16.71
C GLU A 159 5.17 -4.86 16.75
N GLN A 160 4.70 -5.26 15.58
CA GLN A 160 3.48 -6.04 15.44
C GLN A 160 3.77 -7.52 15.67
N LYS A 161 2.98 -8.14 16.53
CA LYS A 161 3.10 -9.58 16.84
C LYS A 161 1.94 -10.34 16.20
N SER A 162 2.25 -11.52 15.66
CA SER A 162 1.24 -12.49 15.19
C SER A 162 0.84 -13.39 16.35
N PHE A 163 -0.39 -13.93 16.33
CA PHE A 163 -0.79 -14.93 17.30
C PHE A 163 -0.20 -16.31 16.95
N GLU A 164 0.49 -16.96 17.88
CA GLU A 164 1.03 -18.33 17.70
C GLU A 164 -0.06 -19.42 17.89
N LYS A 165 -1.20 -19.28 17.20
CA LYS A 165 -2.34 -20.20 17.29
C LYS A 165 -3.03 -20.39 15.94
N THR A 166 -3.96 -21.35 15.91
CA THR A 166 -4.85 -21.61 14.79
C THR A 166 -5.95 -20.55 14.70
N TYR A 167 -6.12 -20.00 13.51
CA TYR A 167 -7.15 -19.04 13.17
C TYR A 167 -8.37 -19.73 12.61
N THR A 168 -9.55 -19.23 12.93
CA THR A 168 -10.77 -19.56 12.17
C THR A 168 -11.33 -18.30 11.54
N ALA A 169 -11.45 -18.28 10.23
CA ALA A 169 -11.92 -17.11 9.50
C ALA A 169 -12.60 -17.49 8.19
N PHE A 170 -13.49 -16.61 7.75
CA PHE A 170 -13.99 -16.63 6.38
C PHE A 170 -12.86 -16.29 5.40
N ILE A 171 -12.80 -17.01 4.30
CA ILE A 171 -11.89 -16.65 3.20
C ILE A 171 -12.43 -15.40 2.51
N LYS A 172 -11.59 -14.38 2.34
CA LYS A 172 -11.98 -13.13 1.69
C LYS A 172 -11.71 -13.20 0.19
N ASP A 173 -12.52 -12.50 -0.61
CA ASP A 173 -12.29 -12.40 -2.06
C ASP A 173 -10.99 -11.62 -2.35
N ALA A 174 -10.02 -12.26 -3.01
CA ALA A 174 -8.74 -11.64 -3.32
C ALA A 174 -8.86 -10.45 -4.28
N SER A 175 -9.97 -10.34 -5.02
CA SER A 175 -10.24 -9.13 -5.81
C SER A 175 -10.36 -7.88 -4.93
N ARG A 176 -10.68 -8.04 -3.63
CA ARG A 176 -10.96 -6.96 -2.67
C ARG A 176 -12.09 -6.04 -3.16
N ILE A 177 -12.99 -6.56 -4.00
CA ILE A 177 -14.14 -5.82 -4.54
C ILE A 177 -15.43 -6.28 -3.86
N SER A 178 -15.53 -7.56 -3.51
CA SER A 178 -16.76 -8.06 -2.89
C SER A 178 -16.92 -7.56 -1.46
N LYS A 179 -18.18 -7.29 -1.07
CA LYS A 179 -18.58 -7.09 0.32
C LYS A 179 -18.83 -8.41 1.08
N SER A 180 -18.81 -9.53 0.37
CA SER A 180 -18.99 -10.87 0.92
C SER A 180 -17.64 -11.59 1.07
N PRO A 181 -17.54 -12.59 1.95
CA PRO A 181 -16.53 -13.64 1.82
C PRO A 181 -16.48 -14.24 0.41
N LEU A 182 -15.38 -14.93 0.08
CA LEU A 182 -15.23 -15.68 -1.16
C LEU A 182 -16.37 -16.70 -1.30
N LEU A 183 -17.19 -16.53 -2.33
CA LEU A 183 -18.32 -17.42 -2.63
C LEU A 183 -17.95 -18.39 -3.76
N LEU A 184 -17.92 -19.68 -3.43
CA LEU A 184 -17.74 -20.77 -4.39
C LEU A 184 -19.10 -21.19 -4.96
N LYS A 185 -19.18 -21.42 -6.27
CA LYS A 185 -20.39 -21.97 -6.91
C LYS A 185 -20.26 -23.48 -6.97
N LEU A 186 -21.13 -24.17 -6.23
CA LEU A 186 -21.12 -25.63 -6.11
C LEU A 186 -22.44 -26.22 -6.64
N ASN A 187 -22.32 -27.38 -7.28
CA ASN A 187 -23.46 -28.16 -7.74
C ASN A 187 -23.82 -29.22 -6.69
N THR A 188 -25.07 -29.70 -6.70
CA THR A 188 -25.54 -30.76 -5.81
C THR A 188 -24.71 -32.03 -6.02
N GLY A 189 -24.32 -32.68 -4.93
CA GLY A 189 -23.42 -33.83 -4.92
C GLY A 189 -21.97 -33.42 -4.72
N ASP A 190 -21.07 -34.25 -5.24
CA ASP A 190 -19.62 -34.14 -5.03
C ASP A 190 -18.98 -33.12 -5.99
N ASN A 191 -18.26 -32.15 -5.43
CA ASN A 191 -17.50 -31.16 -6.19
C ASN A 191 -16.01 -31.36 -5.89
N PRO A 192 -15.19 -31.84 -6.85
CA PRO A 192 -13.74 -31.85 -6.69
C PRO A 192 -13.22 -30.40 -6.75
N ILE A 193 -12.45 -30.01 -5.75
CA ILE A 193 -11.87 -28.68 -5.60
C ILE A 193 -10.37 -28.82 -5.42
N SER A 194 -9.60 -28.24 -6.33
CA SER A 194 -8.17 -28.05 -6.13
C SER A 194 -7.95 -26.81 -5.26
N ILE A 195 -7.21 -26.94 -4.18
CA ILE A 195 -6.80 -25.84 -3.31
C ILE A 195 -5.29 -25.73 -3.39
N LYS A 196 -4.80 -24.63 -3.95
CA LYS A 196 -3.37 -24.34 -4.08
C LYS A 196 -2.99 -23.18 -3.16
N ASN A 197 -1.98 -23.39 -2.33
CA ASN A 197 -1.38 -22.29 -1.57
C ASN A 197 -0.46 -21.49 -2.49
N THR A 198 -0.66 -20.19 -2.53
CA THR A 198 0.14 -19.27 -3.36
C THR A 198 1.05 -18.38 -2.51
N ARG A 199 0.88 -18.35 -1.18
CA ARG A 199 1.67 -17.49 -0.29
C ARG A 199 1.76 -18.01 1.13
N SER A 200 2.99 -18.05 1.65
CA SER A 200 3.36 -18.42 3.02
C SER A 200 2.89 -19.84 3.37
N PRO A 201 3.76 -20.76 3.82
CA PRO A 201 3.32 -22.12 4.10
C PRO A 201 2.20 -22.15 5.16
N ILE A 202 1.09 -22.82 4.86
CA ILE A 202 -0.09 -22.89 5.73
C ILE A 202 -0.39 -24.33 6.14
N ILE A 203 -1.08 -24.47 7.26
CA ILE A 203 -1.59 -25.74 7.78
C ILE A 203 -3.08 -25.56 7.96
N ILE A 204 -3.89 -26.35 7.25
CA ILE A 204 -5.35 -26.35 7.31
C ILE A 204 -5.81 -27.53 8.17
N GLU A 205 -6.59 -27.23 9.21
CA GLU A 205 -7.08 -28.20 10.20
C GLU A 205 -8.54 -28.57 9.97
N GLU A 206 -9.40 -27.62 9.60
CA GLU A 206 -10.82 -27.86 9.33
C GLU A 206 -11.31 -26.94 8.19
N LEU A 207 -12.32 -27.41 7.44
CA LEU A 207 -12.99 -26.65 6.38
C LEU A 207 -14.50 -26.75 6.54
N TYR A 208 -15.18 -25.60 6.50
CA TYR A 208 -16.63 -25.51 6.53
C TYR A 208 -17.18 -24.79 5.30
N LEU A 209 -18.34 -25.24 4.83
CA LEU A 209 -19.13 -24.54 3.80
C LEU A 209 -20.38 -23.92 4.41
N VAL A 210 -20.48 -22.60 4.30
CA VAL A 210 -21.59 -21.81 4.81
C VAL A 210 -22.42 -21.27 3.64
N PRO A 211 -23.71 -21.60 3.53
CA PRO A 211 -24.57 -21.06 2.48
C PRO A 211 -24.64 -19.53 2.54
N LYS A 212 -24.61 -18.86 1.38
CA LYS A 212 -24.63 -17.39 1.27
C LYS A 212 -25.73 -16.70 2.09
N TYR A 213 -26.91 -17.30 2.19
CA TYR A 213 -28.05 -16.69 2.89
C TYR A 213 -27.89 -16.63 4.42
N TYR A 214 -26.91 -17.34 5.01
CA TYR A 214 -26.56 -17.22 6.43
C TYR A 214 -25.56 -16.10 6.73
N LEU A 215 -24.90 -15.54 5.71
CA LEU A 215 -23.80 -14.59 5.90
C LEU A 215 -24.25 -13.18 6.30
N PHE A 216 -25.52 -12.85 6.07
CA PHE A 216 -26.02 -11.48 6.22
C PHE A 216 -27.20 -11.43 7.17
N SER A 217 -27.26 -10.38 7.98
CA SER A 217 -28.45 -10.13 8.80
C SER A 217 -29.63 -9.76 7.90
N SER A 218 -30.72 -10.53 8.00
CA SER A 218 -31.98 -10.20 7.31
C SER A 218 -32.84 -9.19 8.08
N LYS A 219 -32.53 -8.94 9.35
CA LYS A 219 -33.34 -8.10 10.25
C LYS A 219 -33.01 -6.62 10.03
N SER A 220 -34.04 -5.81 9.84
CA SER A 220 -33.92 -4.34 9.81
C SER A 220 -33.78 -3.76 11.23
N TYR A 221 -33.29 -2.52 11.34
CA TYR A 221 -33.23 -1.83 12.64
C TYR A 221 -34.63 -1.70 13.29
N ALA A 222 -35.68 -1.49 12.50
CA ALA A 222 -37.04 -1.40 13.01
C ALA A 222 -37.50 -2.70 13.67
N GLU A 223 -37.15 -3.85 13.09
CA GLU A 223 -37.43 -5.17 13.68
C GLU A 223 -36.57 -5.42 14.91
N TYR A 224 -35.31 -4.99 14.89
CA TYR A 224 -34.38 -5.09 16.02
C TYR A 224 -34.86 -4.29 17.23
N LYS A 225 -35.42 -3.09 17.03
CA LYS A 225 -35.88 -2.24 18.14
C LYS A 225 -37.21 -2.68 18.74
N ASN A 226 -38.05 -3.38 17.97
CA ASN A 226 -39.35 -3.87 18.42
C ASN A 226 -39.27 -5.08 19.37
N SER A 227 -38.09 -5.69 19.56
CA SER A 227 -37.96 -6.93 20.31
C SER A 227 -37.82 -6.81 21.84
N GLU A 228 -37.56 -5.65 22.45
CA GLU A 228 -37.45 -5.56 23.93
C GLU A 228 -37.81 -4.18 24.55
N SER A 229 -38.16 -4.23 25.84
CA SER A 229 -38.76 -3.19 26.71
C SER A 229 -38.01 -1.86 26.81
N ASN A 230 -38.76 -0.78 27.14
CA ASN A 230 -38.24 0.54 27.50
C ASN A 230 -37.32 0.45 28.73
N ILE A 231 -36.00 0.43 28.50
CA ILE A 231 -34.97 0.51 29.54
C ILE A 231 -34.58 2.00 29.71
N PRO A 232 -34.49 2.51 30.96
CA PRO A 232 -34.15 3.91 31.21
C PRO A 232 -32.77 4.27 30.63
N SER A 233 -32.71 5.42 29.94
CA SER A 233 -31.47 6.00 29.42
C SER A 233 -30.75 6.75 30.55
N ASN A 234 -29.53 6.31 30.88
CA ASN A 234 -28.61 7.09 31.72
C ASN A 234 -27.76 8.05 30.85
N ASP A 235 -26.97 8.92 31.48
CA ASP A 235 -25.98 9.79 30.81
C ASP A 235 -24.58 9.14 30.91
N ASN A 236 -24.44 7.92 30.36
CA ASN A 236 -23.19 7.17 30.35
C ASN A 236 -22.42 7.41 29.04
N VAL A 237 -21.09 7.53 29.11
CA VAL A 237 -20.20 7.59 27.94
C VAL A 237 -18.93 6.81 28.21
N LEU A 238 -18.50 6.09 27.19
CA LEU A 238 -17.26 5.34 27.12
C LEU A 238 -16.46 5.84 25.93
N VAL A 239 -15.19 6.17 26.15
CA VAL A 239 -14.27 6.67 25.13
C VAL A 239 -13.15 5.66 24.95
N ILE A 240 -12.94 5.23 23.71
CA ILE A 240 -11.87 4.35 23.29
C ILE A 240 -10.98 5.15 22.34
N GLU A 241 -9.71 5.32 22.69
CA GLU A 241 -8.69 5.85 21.78
C GLU A 241 -8.41 4.78 20.70
N ALA A 242 -8.53 5.15 19.42
CA ALA A 242 -8.60 4.18 18.34
C ALA A 242 -7.27 3.44 18.10
N GLU A 243 -6.14 4.07 18.42
CA GLU A 243 -4.82 3.44 18.36
C GLU A 243 -4.67 2.29 19.38
N ASN A 244 -5.45 2.30 20.46
CA ASN A 244 -5.53 1.21 21.44
C ASN A 244 -6.44 0.07 20.95
N LEU A 245 -6.19 -0.40 19.73
CA LEU A 245 -6.87 -1.56 19.15
C LEU A 245 -6.42 -2.86 19.83
N SER A 246 -7.34 -3.82 19.97
CA SER A 246 -7.03 -5.12 20.57
C SER A 246 -6.23 -5.98 19.60
N PHE A 247 -6.69 -6.09 18.36
CA PHE A 247 -6.00 -6.75 17.25
C PHE A 247 -6.63 -6.32 15.92
N LYS A 248 -6.08 -6.79 14.81
CA LYS A 248 -6.52 -6.47 13.44
C LYS A 248 -6.30 -7.64 12.50
N SER A 249 -7.10 -7.75 11.44
CA SER A 249 -7.08 -8.90 10.52
C SER A 249 -5.96 -8.87 9.49
N ASP A 250 -5.32 -7.71 9.29
CA ASP A 250 -4.34 -7.48 8.22
C ASP A 250 -3.11 -6.73 8.78
N PRO A 251 -1.88 -7.28 8.64
CA PRO A 251 -0.64 -6.65 9.06
C PRO A 251 -0.40 -5.24 8.48
N LEU A 252 -0.98 -4.94 7.31
CA LEU A 252 -0.80 -3.65 6.64
C LEU A 252 -1.49 -2.50 7.38
N ILE A 253 -2.53 -2.77 8.16
CA ILE A 253 -3.23 -1.76 8.95
C ILE A 253 -2.28 -1.22 10.03
N SER A 254 -2.04 0.09 10.03
CA SER A 254 -1.06 0.73 10.90
C SER A 254 -1.66 1.82 11.78
N VAL A 255 -1.02 2.03 12.92
CA VAL A 255 -1.23 3.22 13.78
C VAL A 255 -0.10 4.21 13.55
N THR A 256 -0.42 5.50 13.58
CA THR A 256 0.56 6.56 13.31
C THR A 256 0.29 7.81 14.15
N ASN A 257 1.17 8.79 14.00
CA ASN A 257 1.02 10.13 14.55
C ASN A 257 0.43 11.08 13.51
N GLU A 258 -0.67 11.74 13.87
CA GLU A 258 -1.12 12.97 13.23
C GLU A 258 -0.75 14.15 14.14
N GLN A 259 0.13 15.04 13.65
CA GLN A 259 0.64 16.16 14.43
C GLN A 259 -0.33 17.35 14.46
N THR A 260 -1.49 17.16 15.08
CA THR A 260 -2.52 18.20 15.29
C THR A 260 -3.16 18.14 16.67
N ALA A 261 -3.48 19.31 17.24
CA ALA A 261 -4.18 19.46 18.51
C ALA A 261 -5.66 19.01 18.48
N LEU A 262 -6.15 18.54 17.34
CA LEU A 262 -7.53 18.08 17.13
C LEU A 262 -7.73 16.57 17.37
N VAL A 263 -6.65 15.84 17.63
CA VAL A 263 -6.63 14.41 17.96
C VAL A 263 -5.93 14.21 19.30
N THR A 264 -6.15 13.08 19.97
CA THR A 264 -5.41 12.75 21.21
C THR A 264 -4.98 11.29 21.20
N PRO A 265 -3.84 10.95 21.81
CA PRO A 265 -2.89 11.83 22.51
C PRO A 265 -2.13 12.79 21.57
N TYR A 266 -1.77 13.98 22.07
CA TYR A 266 -1.04 14.98 21.29
C TYR A 266 -0.08 15.78 22.16
N GLU A 267 1.13 15.98 21.65
CA GLU A 267 2.13 16.90 22.21
C GLU A 267 2.70 17.75 21.09
N ILE A 268 2.90 19.05 21.35
CA ILE A 268 3.26 20.02 20.30
C ILE A 268 4.63 19.73 19.66
N LEU A 269 5.60 19.29 20.48
CA LEU A 269 6.99 19.06 20.06
C LEU A 269 7.35 17.58 19.93
N LYS A 270 6.46 16.68 20.33
CA LYS A 270 6.73 15.24 20.35
C LYS A 270 5.63 14.50 19.61
N LYS A 271 6.02 13.62 18.70
CA LYS A 271 5.08 12.74 18.01
C LYS A 271 4.51 11.74 19.02
N ARG A 272 3.19 11.60 19.00
CA ARG A 272 2.41 10.64 19.79
C ARG A 272 1.56 9.82 18.84
N ILE A 273 1.55 8.51 19.00
CA ILE A 273 0.69 7.64 18.20
C ILE A 273 -0.73 7.89 18.67
N ASN A 274 -1.61 8.26 17.76
CA ASN A 274 -2.93 8.79 18.12
C ASN A 274 -4.04 8.48 17.12
N ILE A 275 -3.72 7.84 16.00
CA ILE A 275 -4.72 7.51 14.99
C ILE A 275 -4.44 6.16 14.35
N ILE A 276 -5.50 5.54 13.85
CA ILE A 276 -5.43 4.55 12.77
C ILE A 276 -5.14 5.30 11.46
N ASP A 277 -4.12 4.88 10.71
CA ASP A 277 -3.71 5.55 9.47
C ASP A 277 -4.70 5.28 8.33
N GLU A 278 -5.30 6.37 7.83
CA GLU A 278 -6.20 6.41 6.67
C GLU A 278 -5.62 5.72 5.43
N ASN A 279 -4.30 5.84 5.21
CA ASN A 279 -3.64 5.29 4.02
C ASN A 279 -3.52 3.77 4.04
N THR A 280 -3.65 3.17 5.22
CA THR A 280 -3.49 1.72 5.43
C THR A 280 -4.80 1.00 5.71
N PHE A 281 -5.79 1.68 6.28
CA PHE A 281 -7.13 1.14 6.54
C PHE A 281 -8.12 1.53 5.43
N LYS A 282 -8.02 0.84 4.28
CA LYS A 282 -8.73 1.21 3.04
C LYS A 282 -9.18 0.06 2.14
N GLN A 283 -8.68 -1.16 2.31
CA GLN A 283 -8.98 -2.28 1.41
C GLN A 283 -10.13 -3.15 1.93
N SER A 284 -11.05 -3.57 1.05
CA SER A 284 -12.18 -4.44 1.44
C SER A 284 -11.72 -5.68 2.20
N GLY A 285 -12.39 -6.01 3.31
CA GLY A 285 -12.05 -7.12 4.18
C GLY A 285 -10.97 -6.82 5.24
N GLN A 286 -10.33 -5.65 5.23
CA GLN A 286 -9.55 -5.21 6.39
C GLN A 286 -10.48 -4.95 7.58
N GLU A 287 -10.13 -5.45 8.76
CA GLU A 287 -10.97 -5.36 9.96
C GLU A 287 -10.12 -5.03 11.20
N ILE A 288 -10.63 -4.12 12.03
CA ILE A 288 -10.02 -3.73 13.31
C ILE A 288 -10.99 -4.06 14.43
N PHE A 289 -10.44 -4.48 15.58
CA PHE A 289 -11.19 -4.94 16.74
C PHE A 289 -10.83 -4.13 17.97
N TRP A 290 -11.86 -3.65 18.70
CA TRP A 290 -11.71 -2.97 19.97
C TRP A 290 -12.57 -3.64 21.03
N THR A 291 -11.99 -3.84 22.20
CA THR A 291 -12.65 -4.40 23.38
C THR A 291 -13.04 -3.30 24.35
N PHE A 292 -14.25 -3.38 24.90
CA PHE A 292 -14.71 -2.42 25.91
C PHE A 292 -15.69 -3.09 26.89
N TYR A 293 -15.90 -2.48 28.05
CA TYR A 293 -16.71 -3.06 29.12
C TYR A 293 -17.94 -2.18 29.43
N ILE A 294 -19.11 -2.79 29.52
CA ILE A 294 -20.37 -2.14 29.88
C ILE A 294 -20.75 -2.56 31.30
N ASP A 295 -20.91 -1.59 32.21
CA ASP A 295 -21.30 -1.87 33.59
C ASP A 295 -22.83 -1.89 33.81
N THR A 296 -23.57 -1.09 33.02
CA THR A 296 -25.03 -1.01 33.07
C THR A 296 -25.61 -1.49 31.73
N PRO A 297 -26.35 -2.60 31.69
CA PRO A 297 -27.01 -3.06 30.47
C PRO A 297 -27.95 -1.99 29.92
N GLY A 298 -28.07 -1.92 28.61
CA GLY A 298 -29.03 -1.02 27.97
C GLY A 298 -28.73 -0.73 26.51
N TYR A 299 -29.49 0.20 25.95
CA TYR A 299 -29.30 0.69 24.59
C TYR A 299 -28.24 1.79 24.56
N TYR A 300 -27.22 1.60 23.74
CA TYR A 300 -26.11 2.54 23.52
C TYR A 300 -26.04 2.97 22.07
N LYS A 301 -25.65 4.22 21.86
CA LYS A 301 -25.28 4.79 20.56
C LYS A 301 -23.77 4.65 20.39
N ILE A 302 -23.34 4.47 19.15
CA ILE A 302 -21.91 4.43 18.80
C ILE A 302 -21.61 5.65 17.93
N ALA A 303 -20.47 6.29 18.17
CA ALA A 303 -19.95 7.34 17.31
C ALA A 303 -18.45 7.15 17.05
N PHE A 304 -17.99 7.61 15.90
CA PHE A 304 -16.59 7.60 15.53
C PHE A 304 -16.10 9.02 15.32
N ARG A 305 -14.94 9.34 15.88
CA ARG A 305 -14.17 10.50 15.47
C ARG A 305 -13.21 10.08 14.36
N TYR A 306 -13.48 10.52 13.14
CA TYR A 306 -12.75 10.04 11.97
C TYR A 306 -12.40 11.16 10.99
N LYS A 307 -11.45 10.84 10.12
CA LYS A 307 -11.04 11.65 8.97
C LYS A 307 -11.13 10.80 7.71
N GLN A 308 -11.73 11.37 6.68
CA GLN A 308 -11.75 10.82 5.34
C GLN A 308 -11.40 11.95 4.37
N SER A 309 -10.13 12.00 3.97
CA SER A 309 -9.51 13.09 3.22
C SER A 309 -9.28 12.76 1.74
N MET A 310 -9.35 11.47 1.38
CA MET A 310 -9.18 10.99 0.02
C MET A 310 -10.50 10.92 -0.76
N ASN A 311 -10.47 10.74 -2.08
CA ASN A 311 -11.67 10.53 -2.91
C ASN A 311 -12.80 11.56 -2.67
N ARG A 312 -12.49 12.83 -2.92
CA ARG A 312 -13.34 13.99 -2.59
C ARG A 312 -14.85 13.74 -2.79
N GLY A 313 -15.61 13.88 -1.71
CA GLY A 313 -17.07 13.81 -1.73
C GLY A 313 -17.66 12.41 -1.94
N ILE A 314 -16.84 11.36 -2.01
CA ILE A 314 -17.29 9.97 -2.06
C ILE A 314 -17.33 9.43 -0.62
N PRO A 315 -18.48 8.98 -0.10
CA PRO A 315 -18.54 8.31 1.20
C PRO A 315 -17.83 6.95 1.14
N VAL A 316 -17.32 6.49 2.28
CA VAL A 316 -16.72 5.17 2.42
C VAL A 316 -17.60 4.25 3.24
N PHE A 317 -17.51 2.93 3.01
CA PHE A 317 -18.43 1.97 3.61
C PHE A 317 -17.72 1.06 4.62
N ARG A 318 -18.43 0.72 5.69
CA ARG A 318 -17.97 -0.23 6.71
C ARG A 318 -19.07 -1.20 7.11
N ARG A 319 -18.69 -2.45 7.37
CA ARG A 319 -19.49 -3.37 8.16
C ARG A 319 -19.17 -3.16 9.63
N ILE A 320 -20.21 -3.01 10.45
CA ILE A 320 -20.11 -2.79 11.89
C ILE A 320 -20.66 -4.02 12.60
N SER A 321 -19.82 -4.70 13.38
CA SER A 321 -20.25 -5.87 14.17
C SER A 321 -20.02 -5.62 15.66
N VAL A 322 -20.93 -6.14 16.47
CA VAL A 322 -20.81 -6.17 17.93
C VAL A 322 -20.87 -7.62 18.35
N ASP A 323 -19.88 -8.06 19.13
CA ASP A 323 -19.73 -9.44 19.59
C ASP A 323 -19.79 -10.45 18.44
N GLY A 324 -19.08 -10.11 17.36
CA GLY A 324 -18.96 -10.97 16.18
C GLY A 324 -20.18 -11.02 15.26
N LYS A 325 -21.27 -10.34 15.57
CA LYS A 325 -22.50 -10.35 14.76
C LYS A 325 -22.85 -8.94 14.28
N VAL A 326 -23.38 -8.84 13.06
CA VAL A 326 -23.96 -7.60 12.56
C VAL A 326 -25.36 -7.43 13.17
N PRO A 327 -25.60 -6.42 14.04
CA PRO A 327 -26.85 -6.33 14.80
C PRO A 327 -28.11 -6.25 13.91
N PHE A 328 -28.03 -5.49 12.82
CA PHE A 328 -29.10 -5.30 11.84
C PHE A 328 -28.51 -4.89 10.48
N LYS A 329 -29.29 -5.08 9.41
CA LYS A 329 -28.87 -4.97 8.02
C LYS A 329 -28.19 -3.64 7.64
N GLU A 330 -28.61 -2.53 8.24
CA GLU A 330 -28.04 -1.20 7.98
C GLU A 330 -26.57 -1.08 8.40
N PHE A 331 -26.08 -1.98 9.25
CA PHE A 331 -24.67 -2.08 9.65
C PHE A 331 -23.84 -2.98 8.73
N GLU A 332 -24.42 -3.65 7.73
CA GLU A 332 -23.64 -4.44 6.75
C GLU A 332 -22.79 -3.57 5.83
N ASP A 333 -23.31 -2.40 5.43
CA ASP A 333 -22.68 -1.46 4.51
C ASP A 333 -23.00 -0.03 4.97
N TYR A 334 -22.56 0.34 6.18
CA TYR A 334 -22.84 1.65 6.76
C TYR A 334 -21.99 2.75 6.08
N PRO A 335 -22.61 3.84 5.56
CA PRO A 335 -21.88 4.91 4.90
C PRO A 335 -21.27 5.92 5.88
N PHE A 336 -19.98 6.21 5.71
CA PHE A 336 -19.25 7.29 6.35
C PHE A 336 -18.99 8.43 5.35
N PRO A 337 -19.61 9.61 5.52
CA PRO A 337 -19.44 10.75 4.63
C PRO A 337 -17.99 11.27 4.51
N TYR A 338 -17.67 11.88 3.37
CA TYR A 338 -16.41 12.60 3.17
C TYR A 338 -16.25 13.74 4.20
N THR A 339 -15.12 13.78 4.92
CA THR A 339 -14.86 14.83 5.93
C THR A 339 -13.79 15.83 5.49
N GLY A 340 -13.05 15.53 4.42
CA GLY A 340 -11.86 16.29 4.03
C GLY A 340 -10.73 16.13 5.04
N TYR A 341 -9.95 17.18 5.22
CA TYR A 341 -8.84 17.18 6.19
C TYR A 341 -9.30 17.39 7.65
N SER A 342 -10.61 17.41 7.91
CA SER A 342 -11.15 17.68 9.24
C SER A 342 -11.54 16.38 9.95
N TRP A 343 -11.09 16.26 11.20
CA TRP A 343 -11.58 15.27 12.16
C TRP A 343 -12.98 15.63 12.63
N LYS A 344 -13.94 14.71 12.45
CA LYS A 344 -15.34 14.92 12.79
C LYS A 344 -15.88 13.78 13.62
N ASP A 345 -16.71 14.12 14.60
CA ASP A 345 -17.48 13.16 15.37
C ASP A 345 -18.76 12.82 14.60
N HIS A 346 -18.99 11.53 14.38
CA HIS A 346 -20.13 11.03 13.62
C HIS A 346 -20.85 9.94 14.39
N VAL A 347 -22.05 10.27 14.85
CA VAL A 347 -22.97 9.31 15.48
C VAL A 347 -23.58 8.44 14.40
N LEU A 348 -23.56 7.13 14.60
CA LEU A 348 -24.22 6.20 13.69
C LEU A 348 -25.73 6.48 13.69
N MET A 349 -26.26 6.84 12.54
CA MET A 349 -27.65 7.26 12.37
C MET A 349 -28.25 6.72 11.07
N SER A 350 -29.59 6.59 11.07
CA SER A 350 -30.38 6.23 9.89
C SER A 350 -30.42 7.37 8.86
N GLU A 351 -30.92 7.08 7.67
CA GLU A 351 -31.13 8.08 6.60
C GLU A 351 -32.09 9.22 7.04
N GLU A 352 -32.94 8.98 8.03
CA GLU A 352 -33.84 9.99 8.62
C GLU A 352 -33.17 10.81 9.75
N ASN A 353 -31.84 10.72 9.90
CA ASN A 353 -31.05 11.34 10.97
C ASN A 353 -31.46 10.90 12.40
N LYS A 354 -31.97 9.66 12.56
CA LYS A 354 -32.24 9.08 13.88
C LYS A 354 -31.05 8.21 14.31
N PRO A 355 -30.45 8.44 15.50
CA PRO A 355 -29.35 7.60 15.99
C PRO A 355 -29.76 6.13 16.09
N PHE A 356 -28.87 5.26 15.63
CA PHE A 356 -28.99 3.84 15.88
C PHE A 356 -28.58 3.52 17.32
N GLU A 357 -29.34 2.63 17.95
CA GLU A 357 -29.07 2.17 19.31
C GLU A 357 -28.89 0.66 19.31
N VAL A 358 -27.76 0.19 19.87
CA VAL A 358 -27.44 -1.23 20.03
C VAL A 358 -27.60 -1.58 21.50
N TYR A 359 -28.33 -2.65 21.78
CA TYR A 359 -28.43 -3.22 23.12
C TYR A 359 -27.10 -3.90 23.49
N LEU A 360 -26.58 -3.57 24.68
CA LEU A 360 -25.38 -4.15 25.24
C LEU A 360 -25.69 -4.64 26.66
N ASP A 361 -25.33 -5.89 26.93
CA ASP A 361 -25.43 -6.49 28.26
C ASP A 361 -24.38 -5.93 29.23
N LYS A 362 -24.47 -6.31 30.50
CA LYS A 362 -23.37 -6.07 31.43
C LYS A 362 -22.24 -7.02 31.08
N GLY A 363 -21.06 -6.48 30.81
CA GLY A 363 -19.87 -7.29 30.56
C GLY A 363 -18.97 -6.74 29.48
N LEU A 364 -18.07 -7.59 29.02
CA LEU A 364 -17.09 -7.29 27.99
C LEU A 364 -17.67 -7.54 26.60
N HIS A 365 -17.56 -6.52 25.75
CA HIS A 365 -17.99 -6.52 24.36
C HIS A 365 -16.82 -6.27 23.40
N ILE A 366 -16.99 -6.74 22.16
CA ILE A 366 -16.03 -6.52 21.07
C ILE A 366 -16.74 -5.80 19.93
N LEU A 367 -16.28 -4.59 19.64
CA LEU A 367 -16.69 -3.84 18.45
C LEU A 367 -15.68 -4.14 17.33
N SER A 368 -16.18 -4.48 16.15
CA SER A 368 -15.35 -4.58 14.95
C SER A 368 -15.85 -3.72 13.82
N LEU A 369 -14.89 -3.19 13.06
CA LEU A 369 -15.14 -2.34 11.90
C LEU A 369 -14.40 -2.92 10.70
N GLU A 370 -15.14 -3.50 9.76
CA GLU A 370 -14.59 -4.11 8.55
C GLU A 370 -14.83 -3.17 7.36
N VAL A 371 -13.81 -3.00 6.50
CA VAL A 371 -13.91 -2.24 5.26
C VAL A 371 -14.75 -3.01 4.25
N THR A 372 -15.75 -2.37 3.64
CA THR A 372 -16.49 -2.94 2.50
C THR A 372 -16.54 -1.93 1.36
N THR A 373 -16.67 -2.41 0.12
CA THR A 373 -16.97 -1.54 -1.03
C THR A 373 -18.45 -1.17 -1.13
N GLY A 374 -19.28 -1.77 -0.28
CA GLY A 374 -20.72 -1.61 -0.21
C GLY A 374 -21.39 -1.62 -1.58
N ILE A 375 -22.04 -0.50 -1.90
CA ILE A 375 -22.81 -0.33 -3.13
C ILE A 375 -21.93 -0.14 -4.39
N TYR A 376 -20.64 0.13 -4.23
CA TYR A 376 -19.73 0.38 -5.35
C TYR A 376 -19.34 -0.90 -6.08
N GLU A 377 -19.47 -2.07 -5.45
CA GLU A 377 -19.10 -3.38 -6.01
C GLU A 377 -19.57 -3.54 -7.47
N GLY A 378 -20.87 -3.34 -7.74
CA GLY A 378 -21.42 -3.51 -9.09
C GLY A 378 -20.88 -2.50 -10.10
N THR A 379 -20.56 -1.28 -9.66
CA THR A 379 -19.99 -0.25 -10.53
C THR A 379 -18.53 -0.54 -10.83
N ILE A 380 -17.77 -0.97 -9.83
CA ILE A 380 -16.35 -1.35 -9.97
C ILE A 380 -16.22 -2.49 -10.99
N ARG A 381 -17.04 -3.55 -10.86
CA ARG A 381 -17.06 -4.69 -11.79
C ARG A 381 -17.39 -4.24 -13.21
N PHE A 382 -18.44 -3.42 -13.38
CA PHE A 382 -18.80 -2.86 -14.69
C PHE A 382 -17.67 -2.05 -15.33
N LEU A 383 -16.97 -1.21 -14.55
CA LEU A 383 -15.85 -0.43 -15.05
C LEU A 383 -14.71 -1.33 -15.52
N GLN A 384 -14.35 -2.36 -14.74
CA GLN A 384 -13.31 -3.33 -15.11
C GLN A 384 -13.68 -4.13 -16.37
N GLU A 385 -14.93 -4.58 -16.47
CA GLU A 385 -15.44 -5.25 -17.68
C GLU A 385 -15.43 -4.33 -18.90
N SER A 386 -15.79 -3.05 -18.73
CA SER A 386 -15.74 -2.04 -19.80
C SER A 386 -14.31 -1.80 -20.27
N VAL A 387 -13.34 -1.71 -19.35
CA VAL A 387 -11.91 -1.60 -19.69
C VAL A 387 -11.45 -2.79 -20.51
N LYS A 388 -11.74 -4.02 -20.06
CA LYS A 388 -11.41 -5.24 -20.79
C LYS A 388 -12.00 -5.23 -22.21
N LYS A 389 -13.27 -4.83 -22.34
CA LYS A 389 -13.96 -4.80 -23.63
C LYS A 389 -13.41 -3.72 -24.57
N LEU A 390 -13.07 -2.53 -24.05
CA LEU A 390 -12.42 -1.47 -24.82
C LEU A 390 -11.04 -1.91 -25.31
N GLN A 391 -10.28 -2.63 -24.46
CA GLN A 391 -9.01 -3.21 -24.85
C GLN A 391 -9.21 -4.25 -25.95
N GLU A 392 -10.13 -5.21 -25.80
CA GLU A 392 -10.46 -6.20 -26.83
C GLU A 392 -10.80 -5.55 -28.20
N ILE A 393 -11.61 -4.49 -28.20
CA ILE A 393 -11.94 -3.71 -29.40
C ILE A 393 -10.67 -3.04 -29.98
N GLY A 394 -9.84 -2.40 -29.15
CA GLY A 394 -8.59 -1.78 -29.58
C GLY A 394 -7.64 -2.79 -30.25
N LEU A 395 -7.56 -3.99 -29.68
CA LEU A 395 -6.74 -5.10 -30.20
C LEU A 395 -7.24 -5.62 -31.54
N GLU A 396 -8.53 -5.91 -31.65
CA GLU A 396 -9.12 -6.36 -32.91
C GLU A 396 -9.00 -5.31 -34.00
N MET A 397 -9.15 -4.03 -33.66
CA MET A 397 -8.92 -2.93 -34.59
C MET A 397 -7.47 -2.88 -35.09
N ARG A 398 -6.48 -2.99 -34.20
CA ARG A 398 -5.06 -3.03 -34.61
C ARG A 398 -4.78 -4.17 -35.58
N LYS A 399 -5.35 -5.35 -35.36
CA LYS A 399 -5.21 -6.49 -36.28
C LYS A 399 -5.75 -6.17 -37.68
N LEU A 400 -6.80 -5.36 -37.77
CA LEU A 400 -7.41 -4.96 -39.04
C LEU A 400 -6.57 -3.92 -39.80
N VAL A 401 -5.96 -2.96 -39.10
CA VAL A 401 -5.27 -1.82 -39.74
C VAL A 401 -3.74 -1.96 -39.85
N GLY A 402 -3.10 -2.81 -39.04
CA GLY A 402 -1.64 -2.91 -38.98
C GLY A 402 -0.97 -1.74 -38.23
N SER A 403 0.36 -1.61 -38.36
CA SER A 403 1.15 -0.60 -37.64
C SER A 403 1.11 0.81 -38.27
N ASN A 404 0.80 0.92 -39.58
CA ASN A 404 0.78 2.19 -40.30
C ASN A 404 -0.63 2.51 -40.83
N LEU A 405 -1.27 3.52 -40.25
CA LEU A 405 -2.59 4.02 -40.67
C LEU A 405 -2.45 5.01 -41.84
N ASP A 406 -2.99 4.65 -43.00
CA ASP A 406 -3.18 5.60 -44.12
C ASP A 406 -4.32 6.59 -43.78
N PRO A 407 -4.04 7.91 -43.67
CA PRO A 407 -5.04 8.93 -43.34
C PRO A 407 -6.22 9.02 -44.32
N ASN A 408 -6.06 8.53 -45.55
CA ASN A 408 -7.07 8.63 -46.60
C ASN A 408 -7.95 7.38 -46.72
N ARG A 409 -7.66 6.31 -45.96
CA ARG A 409 -8.38 5.04 -46.03
C ARG A 409 -9.62 5.05 -45.14
N THR A 410 -10.76 4.67 -45.71
CA THR A 410 -12.02 4.47 -45.00
C THR A 410 -12.26 3.00 -44.70
N TRP A 411 -12.89 2.71 -43.55
CA TRP A 411 -13.10 1.36 -43.06
C TRP A 411 -14.58 1.10 -42.83
N ASN A 412 -15.07 -0.07 -43.24
CA ASN A 412 -16.41 -0.52 -42.88
C ASN A 412 -16.31 -1.36 -41.59
N ILE A 413 -16.33 -0.69 -40.44
CA ILE A 413 -16.15 -1.34 -39.14
C ILE A 413 -17.25 -2.36 -38.86
N GLU A 414 -18.49 -2.10 -39.25
CA GLU A 414 -19.60 -3.06 -39.06
C GLU A 414 -19.37 -4.37 -39.79
N LYS A 415 -18.72 -4.33 -40.95
CA LYS A 415 -18.40 -5.54 -41.73
C LYS A 415 -17.29 -6.37 -41.08
N TYR A 416 -16.26 -5.72 -40.55
CA TYR A 416 -15.06 -6.41 -40.02
C TYR A 416 -15.14 -6.71 -38.53
N MET A 417 -15.88 -5.90 -37.77
CA MET A 417 -16.01 -5.93 -36.31
C MET A 417 -17.46 -5.61 -35.91
N PRO A 418 -18.41 -6.52 -36.20
CA PRO A 418 -19.85 -6.25 -36.08
C PRO A 418 -20.31 -5.87 -34.66
N ASN A 419 -19.58 -6.31 -33.63
CA ASN A 419 -19.91 -6.03 -32.23
C ASN A 419 -19.31 -4.71 -31.71
N ALA A 420 -18.29 -4.15 -32.37
CA ALA A 420 -17.54 -3.00 -31.82
C ALA A 420 -18.43 -1.77 -31.60
N ILE A 421 -19.28 -1.42 -32.57
CA ILE A 421 -20.21 -0.28 -32.46
C ILE A 421 -21.30 -0.54 -31.40
N PRO A 422 -22.03 -1.67 -31.42
CA PRO A 422 -22.98 -2.03 -30.36
C PRO A 422 -22.37 -1.99 -28.96
N ASP A 423 -21.16 -2.50 -28.81
CA ASP A 423 -20.47 -2.61 -27.54
C ASP A 423 -20.06 -1.24 -26.99
N LEU A 424 -19.49 -0.38 -27.83
CA LEU A 424 -19.17 0.99 -27.47
C LEU A 424 -20.43 1.78 -27.08
N LYS A 425 -21.52 1.62 -27.85
CA LYS A 425 -22.81 2.25 -27.54
C LYS A 425 -23.35 1.78 -26.20
N SER A 426 -23.28 0.47 -25.93
CA SER A 426 -23.69 -0.10 -24.65
C SER A 426 -22.85 0.43 -23.48
N ILE A 427 -21.52 0.49 -23.64
CA ILE A 427 -20.62 1.04 -22.61
C ILE A 427 -20.97 2.50 -22.33
N SER A 428 -21.13 3.33 -23.37
CA SER A 428 -21.50 4.75 -23.23
C SER A 428 -22.82 4.91 -22.45
N GLN A 429 -23.86 4.16 -22.82
CA GLN A 429 -25.16 4.22 -22.15
C GLN A 429 -25.07 3.74 -20.69
N SER A 430 -24.39 2.61 -20.44
CA SER A 430 -24.23 2.07 -19.10
C SER A 430 -23.39 2.97 -18.19
N LEU A 431 -22.37 3.67 -18.72
CA LEU A 431 -21.62 4.69 -17.96
C LEU A 431 -22.53 5.79 -17.45
N ARG A 432 -23.50 6.25 -18.27
CA ARG A 432 -24.49 7.26 -17.85
C ARG A 432 -25.42 6.72 -16.77
N THR A 433 -25.92 5.49 -16.93
CA THR A 433 -26.77 4.83 -15.93
C THR A 433 -26.05 4.62 -14.60
N GLN A 434 -24.79 4.19 -14.60
CA GLN A 434 -24.00 4.04 -13.37
C GLN A 434 -23.71 5.39 -12.73
N HIS A 435 -23.38 6.41 -13.52
CA HIS A 435 -23.22 7.77 -13.03
C HIS A 435 -24.48 8.25 -12.30
N GLU A 436 -25.67 8.13 -12.91
CA GLU A 436 -26.95 8.52 -12.28
C GLU A 436 -27.23 7.77 -10.98
N LYS A 437 -26.87 6.48 -10.89
CA LYS A 437 -26.95 5.73 -9.64
C LYS A 437 -26.06 6.36 -8.57
N LEU A 438 -24.77 6.59 -8.88
CA LEU A 438 -23.79 7.11 -7.93
C LEU A 438 -24.09 8.53 -7.46
N VAL A 439 -24.67 9.38 -8.32
CA VAL A 439 -25.07 10.76 -7.96
C VAL A 439 -25.95 10.79 -6.71
N LYS A 440 -26.84 9.80 -6.54
CA LYS A 440 -27.75 9.71 -5.38
C LYS A 440 -27.01 9.46 -4.06
N ILE A 441 -25.81 8.89 -4.12
CA ILE A 441 -25.02 8.54 -2.94
C ILE A 441 -23.98 9.62 -2.65
N VAL A 442 -23.18 9.99 -3.65
CA VAL A 442 -22.06 10.92 -3.46
C VAL A 442 -22.54 12.37 -3.28
N GLY A 443 -23.79 12.65 -3.66
CA GLY A 443 -24.38 13.98 -3.61
C GLY A 443 -23.62 15.00 -4.47
N LYS A 444 -23.87 16.28 -4.24
CA LYS A 444 -23.26 17.36 -5.04
C LYS A 444 -21.74 17.45 -4.90
N GLN A 445 -21.21 17.12 -3.71
CA GLN A 445 -19.79 17.28 -3.42
C GLN A 445 -18.92 16.23 -4.11
N GLY A 446 -19.45 15.03 -4.38
CA GLY A 446 -18.72 13.96 -5.06
C GLY A 446 -18.90 13.89 -6.58
N LEU A 447 -19.70 14.79 -7.18
CA LEU A 447 -19.89 14.83 -8.65
C LEU A 447 -18.57 14.90 -9.44
N PRO A 448 -17.56 15.73 -9.06
CA PRO A 448 -16.29 15.77 -9.78
C PRO A 448 -15.56 14.42 -9.77
N SER A 449 -15.73 13.62 -8.71
CA SER A 449 -15.00 12.36 -8.51
C SER A 449 -15.54 11.21 -9.37
N ILE A 450 -16.76 11.33 -9.89
CA ILE A 450 -17.40 10.38 -10.81
C ILE A 450 -17.55 10.93 -12.24
N ALA A 451 -17.12 12.17 -12.49
CA ALA A 451 -17.32 12.87 -13.77
C ALA A 451 -16.67 12.16 -14.97
N ASP A 452 -15.59 11.40 -14.74
CA ASP A 452 -14.90 10.61 -15.77
C ASP A 452 -15.86 9.67 -16.52
N MET A 453 -16.93 9.17 -15.89
CA MET A 453 -17.93 8.33 -16.57
C MET A 453 -18.62 9.09 -17.71
N LEU A 454 -19.03 10.33 -17.47
CA LEU A 454 -19.70 11.16 -18.46
C LEU A 454 -18.75 11.65 -19.55
N VAL A 455 -17.52 11.99 -19.17
CA VAL A 455 -16.44 12.37 -20.11
C VAL A 455 -16.16 11.21 -21.06
N CYS A 456 -15.93 10.01 -20.52
CA CYS A 456 -15.67 8.80 -21.30
C CYS A 456 -16.84 8.48 -22.25
N ALA A 457 -18.08 8.50 -21.74
CA ALA A 457 -19.27 8.29 -22.56
C ALA A 457 -19.39 9.34 -23.68
N GLY A 458 -19.10 10.62 -23.39
CA GLY A 458 -19.09 11.69 -24.40
C GLY A 458 -18.03 11.51 -25.48
N ILE A 459 -16.84 11.03 -25.10
CA ILE A 459 -15.77 10.70 -26.07
C ILE A 459 -16.23 9.54 -26.96
N ILE A 460 -16.79 8.47 -26.38
CA ILE A 460 -17.34 7.33 -27.14
C ILE A 460 -18.41 7.80 -28.12
N ASP A 461 -19.37 8.60 -27.67
CA ASP A 461 -20.45 9.11 -28.54
C ASP A 461 -19.91 9.93 -29.70
N ASN A 462 -18.87 10.75 -29.47
CA ASN A 462 -18.24 11.54 -30.52
C ASN A 462 -17.52 10.66 -31.55
N ILE A 463 -16.83 9.61 -31.09
CA ILE A 463 -16.18 8.63 -31.96
C ILE A 463 -17.23 7.89 -32.82
N LEU A 464 -18.35 7.49 -32.21
CA LEU A 464 -19.44 6.78 -32.90
C LEU A 464 -20.20 7.61 -33.94
N ARG A 465 -19.99 8.93 -34.01
CA ARG A 465 -20.55 9.78 -35.10
C ARG A 465 -19.91 9.49 -36.46
N LYS A 466 -18.67 9.00 -36.46
CA LYS A 466 -17.92 8.62 -37.67
C LYS A 466 -17.25 7.25 -37.46
N PRO A 467 -18.03 6.16 -37.39
CA PRO A 467 -17.49 4.84 -37.09
C PRO A 467 -16.42 4.38 -38.07
N GLU A 468 -16.44 4.86 -39.32
CA GLU A 468 -15.42 4.58 -40.32
C GLU A 468 -14.02 5.09 -39.96
N LYS A 469 -13.93 6.00 -38.97
CA LYS A 469 -12.68 6.55 -38.43
C LYS A 469 -12.23 5.91 -37.12
N LEU A 470 -12.93 4.89 -36.63
CA LEU A 470 -12.61 4.22 -35.37
C LEU A 470 -11.12 3.81 -35.23
N PRO A 471 -10.44 3.34 -36.29
CA PRO A 471 -9.02 2.98 -36.20
C PRO A 471 -8.08 4.15 -35.84
N PHE A 472 -8.46 5.39 -36.14
CA PHE A 472 -7.67 6.57 -35.76
C PHE A 472 -7.82 6.94 -34.27
N TYR A 473 -8.70 6.27 -33.53
CA TYR A 473 -8.99 6.54 -32.13
C TYR A 473 -8.58 5.38 -31.20
N ILE A 474 -7.79 4.40 -31.67
CA ILE A 474 -7.32 3.26 -30.85
C ILE A 474 -6.60 3.74 -29.59
N ASP A 475 -5.71 4.72 -29.73
CA ASP A 475 -5.03 5.35 -28.59
C ASP A 475 -6.02 6.02 -27.65
N VAL A 476 -7.00 6.76 -28.16
CA VAL A 476 -8.00 7.43 -27.31
C VAL A 476 -8.89 6.43 -26.58
N LEU A 477 -9.23 5.29 -27.21
CA LEU A 477 -10.10 4.27 -26.64
C LEU A 477 -9.38 3.41 -25.59
N SER A 478 -8.16 2.95 -25.89
CA SER A 478 -7.56 1.80 -25.20
C SER A 478 -6.08 1.90 -24.81
N GLU A 479 -5.27 2.75 -25.46
CA GLU A 479 -3.80 2.67 -25.36
C GLU A 479 -3.08 3.99 -24.99
N GLY A 480 -3.66 5.14 -25.24
CA GLY A 480 -3.05 6.43 -24.97
C GLY A 480 -3.00 6.74 -23.47
N ALA A 481 -2.02 7.56 -23.08
CA ALA A 481 -2.07 8.24 -21.79
C ALA A 481 -3.36 9.07 -21.73
N SER A 482 -4.18 8.87 -20.69
CA SER A 482 -5.53 9.44 -20.54
C SER A 482 -6.60 8.87 -21.49
N SER A 483 -6.38 7.69 -22.07
CA SER A 483 -7.40 6.94 -22.82
C SER A 483 -8.64 6.66 -21.96
N ILE A 484 -9.76 6.31 -22.62
CA ILE A 484 -10.99 5.92 -21.93
C ILE A 484 -10.71 4.73 -21.01
N ALA A 485 -10.06 3.68 -21.51
CA ALA A 485 -9.69 2.52 -20.70
C ALA A 485 -8.88 2.90 -19.45
N GLN A 486 -7.88 3.79 -19.58
CA GLN A 486 -7.11 4.26 -18.43
C GLN A 486 -7.97 5.00 -17.41
N ARG A 487 -8.79 5.96 -17.86
CA ARG A 487 -9.67 6.75 -16.97
C ARG A 487 -10.68 5.88 -16.22
N LEU A 488 -11.28 4.91 -16.90
CA LEU A 488 -12.22 3.97 -16.27
C LEU A 488 -11.51 3.05 -15.27
N SER A 489 -10.28 2.61 -15.57
CA SER A 489 -9.45 1.82 -14.65
C SER A 489 -9.10 2.61 -13.38
N GLU A 490 -8.63 3.86 -13.53
CA GLU A 490 -8.31 4.73 -12.40
C GLU A 490 -9.55 5.02 -11.54
N LEU A 491 -10.71 5.27 -12.16
CA LEU A 491 -11.96 5.45 -11.44
C LEU A 491 -12.38 4.19 -10.69
N SER A 492 -12.25 3.01 -11.31
CA SER A 492 -12.53 1.72 -10.67
C SER A 492 -11.67 1.55 -9.40
N MET A 493 -10.39 1.88 -9.47
CA MET A 493 -9.48 1.83 -8.31
C MET A 493 -9.88 2.82 -7.22
N ARG A 494 -10.21 4.07 -7.56
CA ARG A 494 -10.65 5.06 -6.58
C ARG A 494 -11.92 4.63 -5.84
N LEU A 495 -12.85 3.98 -6.53
CA LEU A 495 -14.08 3.45 -5.90
C LEU A 495 -13.80 2.20 -5.06
N LYS A 496 -12.80 1.39 -5.43
CA LYS A 496 -12.37 0.21 -4.67
C LYS A 496 -11.71 0.59 -3.35
N ASP A 497 -10.91 1.66 -3.34
CA ASP A 497 -10.26 2.16 -2.13
C ASP A 497 -11.28 2.88 -1.23
N GLN A 498 -11.36 2.45 0.03
CA GLN A 498 -12.31 2.92 1.03
C GLN A 498 -11.58 3.47 2.26
N PRO A 499 -10.68 4.46 2.13
CA PRO A 499 -9.79 4.93 3.20
C PRO A 499 -10.56 5.61 4.34
N MET A 500 -10.13 5.42 5.59
CA MET A 500 -10.68 6.13 6.76
C MET A 500 -9.65 6.13 7.90
N GLY A 501 -9.26 7.30 8.38
CA GLY A 501 -8.47 7.44 9.61
C GLY A 501 -9.39 7.58 10.82
N ILE A 502 -9.03 6.98 11.95
CA ILE A 502 -9.86 6.96 13.16
C ILE A 502 -9.03 7.44 14.34
N ASP A 503 -9.59 8.38 15.10
CA ASP A 503 -9.01 8.92 16.34
C ASP A 503 -9.68 8.28 17.56
N LYS A 504 -11.03 8.27 17.59
CA LYS A 504 -11.79 7.78 18.76
C LYS A 504 -13.05 7.04 18.41
N ILE A 505 -13.49 6.22 19.36
CA ILE A 505 -14.80 5.58 19.37
C ILE A 505 -15.52 5.99 20.66
N TYR A 506 -16.77 6.40 20.53
CA TYR A 506 -17.66 6.71 21.64
C TYR A 506 -18.77 5.68 21.72
N VAL A 507 -18.99 5.10 22.89
CA VAL A 507 -20.14 4.24 23.20
C VAL A 507 -20.93 4.91 24.31
N PHE A 508 -22.14 5.39 24.05
CA PHE A 508 -22.79 6.34 24.95
C PHE A 508 -24.32 6.24 24.98
N GLN A 509 -24.90 6.79 26.04
CA GLN A 509 -26.33 7.02 26.22
C GLN A 509 -26.60 8.53 26.31
N GLY A 510 -27.80 8.98 25.96
CA GLY A 510 -28.10 10.42 25.90
C GLY A 510 -27.56 11.13 24.65
N SER A 511 -26.91 12.29 24.84
CA SER A 511 -26.40 13.15 23.75
C SER A 511 -24.88 13.27 23.79
N LEU A 512 -24.22 13.03 22.65
CA LEU A 512 -22.77 13.10 22.52
C LEU A 512 -22.22 14.52 22.81
N GLU A 513 -22.98 15.57 22.50
CA GLU A 513 -22.57 16.97 22.73
C GLU A 513 -22.32 17.31 24.20
N LYS A 514 -22.86 16.51 25.13
CA LYS A 514 -22.57 16.63 26.56
C LYS A 514 -21.13 16.20 26.90
N PHE A 515 -20.50 15.38 26.06
CA PHE A 515 -19.28 14.63 26.37
C PHE A 515 -18.13 14.88 25.39
N ALA A 516 -18.42 15.00 24.09
CA ALA A 516 -17.41 15.20 23.06
C ALA A 516 -17.64 16.53 22.35
N TYR A 517 -16.75 17.50 22.59
CA TYR A 517 -16.77 18.79 21.87
C TYR A 517 -15.44 19.55 22.02
N PRO A 518 -14.81 20.00 20.92
CA PRO A 518 -14.08 21.26 20.95
C PRO A 518 -15.03 22.39 20.55
N LYS A 519 -15.34 23.31 21.48
CA LYS A 519 -16.26 24.45 21.23
C LYS A 519 -15.84 25.37 20.08
N SER A 520 -14.59 25.27 19.66
CA SER A 520 -14.11 25.92 18.45
C SER A 520 -12.82 25.25 17.97
N THR A 521 -12.93 24.39 16.95
CA THR A 521 -11.78 23.81 16.22
C THR A 521 -10.81 24.91 15.78
N PHE A 522 -11.32 26.03 15.29
CA PHE A 522 -10.53 27.19 14.85
C PHE A 522 -9.64 27.75 15.95
N LEU A 523 -10.16 27.93 17.17
CA LEU A 523 -9.36 28.47 18.28
C LEU A 523 -8.25 27.51 18.71
N ILE A 524 -8.51 26.19 18.69
CA ILE A 524 -7.50 25.18 19.02
C ILE A 524 -6.39 25.21 17.97
N THR A 525 -6.74 25.17 16.68
CA THR A 525 -5.75 25.24 15.59
C THR A 525 -4.96 26.55 15.61
N ALA A 526 -5.62 27.69 15.86
CA ALA A 526 -4.94 28.98 15.97
C ALA A 526 -3.93 28.99 17.13
N TYR A 527 -4.29 28.44 18.29
CA TYR A 527 -3.35 28.29 19.41
C TYR A 527 -2.17 27.38 19.05
N GLU A 528 -2.43 26.21 18.44
CA GLU A 528 -1.38 25.28 18.02
C GLU A 528 -0.36 25.95 17.10
N GLU A 529 -0.82 26.60 16.04
CA GLU A 529 0.05 27.23 15.04
C GLU A 529 0.82 28.43 15.61
N LEU A 530 0.19 29.25 16.47
CA LEU A 530 0.89 30.33 17.17
C LEU A 530 1.95 29.80 18.15
N GLN A 531 1.65 28.69 18.82
CA GLN A 531 2.61 28.05 19.73
C GLN A 531 3.79 27.44 18.98
N LYS A 532 3.54 26.76 17.84
CA LYS A 532 4.60 26.27 16.94
C LYS A 532 5.46 27.41 16.41
N LEU A 533 4.84 28.50 15.96
CA LEU A 533 5.56 29.70 15.52
C LEU A 533 6.45 30.24 16.63
N TRP A 534 5.91 30.41 17.84
CA TRP A 534 6.68 30.88 19.00
C TRP A 534 7.87 29.96 19.30
N LEU A 535 7.66 28.64 19.32
CA LEU A 535 8.73 27.66 19.56
C LEU A 535 9.80 27.68 18.46
N SER A 536 9.42 27.92 17.21
CA SER A 536 10.35 28.03 16.09
C SER A 536 11.27 29.26 16.18
N LEU A 537 10.78 30.39 16.70
CA LEU A 537 11.56 31.62 16.84
C LEU A 537 12.63 31.53 17.93
N PHE A 538 12.47 30.63 18.91
CA PHE A 538 13.42 30.42 20.00
C PHE A 538 14.27 29.15 19.81
N ASN A 539 14.41 28.65 18.58
CA ASN A 539 15.24 27.49 18.20
C ASN A 539 15.00 26.22 19.04
N LYS A 540 13.81 26.01 19.61
CA LYS A 540 13.51 24.78 20.36
C LYS A 540 13.17 23.57 19.49
N ASN A 541 13.24 23.70 18.16
CA ASN A 541 13.00 22.62 17.18
C ASN A 541 14.34 22.04 16.66
N GLU A 542 15.25 21.69 17.57
CA GLU A 542 16.63 21.26 17.28
C GLU A 542 16.77 19.84 16.70
N ALA A 543 15.70 19.04 16.63
CA ALA A 543 15.78 17.60 16.37
C ALA A 543 16.46 17.17 15.05
N TYR A 544 16.64 18.07 14.08
CA TYR A 544 17.27 17.75 12.78
C TYR A 544 18.33 18.76 12.31
N SER A 545 18.81 19.64 13.19
CA SER A 545 19.83 20.62 12.78
C SER A 545 21.22 19.98 12.81
N ILE A 546 21.98 20.17 11.73
CA ILE A 546 23.38 19.72 11.53
C ILE A 546 24.36 20.45 12.49
N TYR A 547 23.83 21.16 13.48
CA TYR A 547 24.51 22.10 14.36
C TYR A 547 24.21 21.84 15.85
N GLU A 548 23.86 20.61 16.22
CA GLU A 548 24.03 20.22 17.62
C GLU A 548 25.50 20.44 18.01
N LYS A 549 25.76 20.82 19.28
CA LYS A 549 27.10 20.63 19.86
C LYS A 549 27.32 19.11 19.94
N VAL A 550 27.75 18.55 18.82
CA VAL A 550 28.05 17.13 18.70
C VAL A 550 29.16 16.82 19.70
N ASP A 551 28.85 15.93 20.64
CA ASP A 551 29.85 15.33 21.52
C ASP A 551 31.01 14.83 20.66
N GLU A 552 32.21 15.40 20.84
CA GLU A 552 33.40 15.07 20.04
C GLU A 552 33.72 13.57 20.08
N THR A 553 33.17 12.81 21.03
CA THR A 553 33.35 11.36 21.16
C THR A 553 32.45 10.52 20.24
N SER A 554 31.34 11.08 19.73
CA SER A 554 30.35 10.33 18.92
C SER A 554 30.78 10.19 17.45
N LEU A 555 30.52 9.04 16.83
CA LEU A 555 30.79 8.81 15.40
C LEU A 555 29.80 9.60 14.54
N ARG A 556 30.29 10.47 13.65
CA ARG A 556 29.45 11.29 12.78
C ARG A 556 29.28 10.62 11.44
N VAL A 557 28.03 10.32 11.07
CA VAL A 557 27.71 9.62 9.83
C VAL A 557 26.75 10.46 9.00
N TRP A 558 27.08 10.73 7.74
CA TRP A 558 26.16 11.39 6.81
C TRP A 558 25.49 10.37 5.90
N VAL A 559 24.17 10.48 5.72
CA VAL A 559 23.36 9.48 5.02
C VAL A 559 22.57 10.12 3.88
N ASN A 560 22.69 9.59 2.66
CA ASN A 560 21.88 10.02 1.52
C ASN A 560 20.54 9.27 1.43
N ARG A 561 19.68 9.46 2.43
CA ARG A 561 18.34 8.85 2.48
C ARG A 561 17.29 9.80 3.06
N PRO A 562 15.99 9.55 2.81
CA PRO A 562 14.90 10.30 3.45
C PRO A 562 14.96 10.21 4.99
N VAL A 563 14.36 11.20 5.65
CA VAL A 563 14.33 11.32 7.13
C VAL A 563 13.94 10.00 7.80
N GLN A 564 12.89 9.32 7.31
CA GLN A 564 12.36 8.09 7.89
C GLN A 564 13.38 6.95 7.93
N TYR A 565 14.21 6.85 6.87
CA TYR A 565 15.26 5.85 6.80
C TYR A 565 16.34 6.15 7.85
N VAL A 566 16.74 7.41 7.96
CA VAL A 566 17.77 7.85 8.92
C VAL A 566 17.30 7.69 10.37
N GLU A 567 16.03 7.97 10.65
CA GLU A 567 15.42 7.72 11.96
C GLU A 567 15.41 6.24 12.31
N THR A 568 15.04 5.38 11.35
CA THR A 568 15.04 3.92 11.53
C THR A 568 16.46 3.41 11.77
N LEU A 569 17.43 3.89 10.98
CA LEU A 569 18.84 3.53 11.13
C LEU A 569 19.39 3.96 12.49
N GLN A 570 19.06 5.18 12.94
CA GLN A 570 19.42 5.68 14.27
C GLN A 570 18.80 4.82 15.38
N TYR A 571 17.54 4.42 15.24
CA TYR A 571 16.86 3.54 16.20
C TYR A 571 17.52 2.15 16.28
N LEU A 572 17.75 1.49 15.15
CA LEU A 572 18.42 0.18 15.10
C LEU A 572 19.82 0.26 15.69
N THR A 573 20.52 1.34 15.40
CA THR A 573 21.87 1.58 15.95
C THR A 573 21.82 1.81 17.45
N ASP A 574 20.92 2.65 17.97
CA ASP A 574 20.82 2.94 19.41
C ASP A 574 20.32 1.73 20.22
N SER A 575 19.38 0.96 19.68
CA SER A 575 18.77 -0.20 20.35
C SER A 575 19.65 -1.45 20.37
N ASP A 576 20.48 -1.65 19.35
CA ASP A 576 21.34 -2.82 19.20
C ASP A 576 22.83 -2.48 19.24
N PHE A 577 23.35 -1.80 18.22
CA PHE A 577 24.80 -1.56 18.04
C PHE A 577 25.40 -0.76 19.19
N THR A 578 24.85 0.39 19.53
CA THR A 578 25.31 1.26 20.62
C THR A 578 25.19 0.54 21.96
N ARG A 579 24.12 -0.22 22.18
CA ARG A 579 23.92 -0.99 23.42
C ARG A 579 24.97 -2.09 23.60
N LYS A 580 25.32 -2.78 22.52
CA LYS A 580 26.32 -3.87 22.53
C LYS A 580 27.76 -3.37 22.58
N THR A 581 28.07 -2.28 21.86
CA THR A 581 29.46 -1.81 21.65
C THR A 581 29.83 -0.61 22.53
N GLY A 582 28.85 0.14 23.03
CA GLY A 582 29.06 1.43 23.69
C GLY A 582 29.45 2.57 22.74
N ILE A 583 29.55 2.33 21.42
CA ILE A 583 29.89 3.36 20.43
C ILE A 583 28.64 4.17 20.11
N LYS A 584 28.65 5.46 20.45
CA LYS A 584 27.58 6.38 20.09
C LYS A 584 27.73 6.81 18.63
N VAL A 585 26.66 6.65 17.85
CA VAL A 585 26.59 7.05 16.45
C VAL A 585 25.54 8.15 16.28
N ILE A 586 25.84 9.13 15.46
CA ILE A 586 24.93 10.22 15.09
C ILE A 586 24.82 10.25 13.58
N PHE A 587 23.62 9.94 13.07
CA PHE A 587 23.32 10.07 11.66
C PHE A 587 22.79 11.47 11.32
N SER A 588 23.29 12.05 10.25
CA SER A 588 22.83 13.33 9.70
C SER A 588 22.40 13.13 8.26
N ILE A 589 21.28 13.73 7.89
CA ILE A 589 20.74 13.62 6.53
C ILE A 589 21.59 14.47 5.58
N MET A 590 22.02 13.87 4.48
CA MET A 590 22.77 14.54 3.41
C MET A 590 22.11 14.25 2.06
N PRO A 591 21.08 15.01 1.65
CA PRO A 591 20.36 14.74 0.40
C PRO A 591 21.18 15.01 -0.86
N ASN A 592 22.17 15.90 -0.78
CA ASN A 592 23.05 16.25 -1.91
C ASN A 592 24.48 15.75 -1.65
N GLU A 593 24.88 14.72 -2.40
CA GLU A 593 26.18 14.06 -2.30
C GLU A 593 27.35 14.94 -2.75
N GLN A 594 27.11 15.94 -3.60
CA GLN A 594 28.15 16.90 -4.01
C GLN A 594 28.72 17.69 -2.82
N LYS A 595 27.98 17.77 -1.71
CA LYS A 595 28.47 18.36 -0.47
C LYS A 595 29.70 17.63 0.08
N LEU A 596 29.87 16.33 -0.18
CA LEU A 596 31.05 15.58 0.29
C LEU A 596 32.32 16.09 -0.37
N VAL A 597 32.27 16.41 -1.67
CA VAL A 597 33.42 16.95 -2.42
C VAL A 597 33.81 18.33 -1.87
N LEU A 598 32.82 19.22 -1.67
CA LEU A 598 33.06 20.55 -1.10
C LEU A 598 33.53 20.50 0.36
N ALA A 599 32.90 19.66 1.19
CA ALA A 599 33.28 19.49 2.59
C ALA A 599 34.68 18.87 2.73
N SER A 600 35.06 17.98 1.81
CA SER A 600 36.41 17.39 1.78
C SER A 600 37.46 18.46 1.52
N ALA A 601 37.23 19.35 0.55
CA ALA A 601 38.11 20.49 0.31
C ALA A 601 38.21 21.46 1.51
N ALA A 602 37.13 21.58 2.29
CA ALA A 602 37.07 22.42 3.49
C ALA A 602 37.50 21.70 4.79
N ASN A 603 37.95 20.44 4.71
CA ASN A 603 38.30 19.59 5.85
C ASN A 603 37.18 19.45 6.91
N ALA A 604 35.93 19.49 6.48
CA ALA A 604 34.72 19.51 7.33
C ALA A 604 33.79 18.31 7.08
N VAL A 605 34.36 17.18 6.65
CA VAL A 605 33.63 15.93 6.37
C VAL A 605 33.22 15.18 7.64
N PRO A 606 32.20 14.30 7.56
CA PRO A 606 31.88 13.34 8.62
C PRO A 606 32.98 12.28 8.77
N ASP A 607 32.82 11.40 9.76
CA ASP A 607 33.69 10.22 9.89
C ASP A 607 33.36 9.18 8.81
N VAL A 608 32.06 8.97 8.54
CA VAL A 608 31.52 8.02 7.56
C VAL A 608 30.50 8.70 6.66
N ALA A 609 30.46 8.34 5.37
CA ALA A 609 29.29 8.59 4.52
C ALA A 609 28.66 7.27 4.09
N MET A 610 27.33 7.19 4.21
CA MET A 610 26.50 6.02 3.91
C MET A 610 25.42 6.35 2.89
N SER A 611 24.92 5.29 2.26
CA SER A 611 23.90 5.27 1.23
C SER A 611 24.27 6.15 0.04
N ILE A 612 25.57 6.36 -0.21
CA ILE A 612 26.01 7.20 -1.31
C ILE A 612 26.01 6.43 -2.62
N SER A 613 25.83 7.11 -3.74
CA SER A 613 25.88 6.51 -5.07
C SER A 613 27.22 5.80 -5.30
N ASN A 614 27.17 4.60 -5.88
CA ASN A 614 28.32 3.70 -5.98
C ASN A 614 29.57 4.25 -6.73
N TRP A 615 29.43 5.31 -7.53
CA TRP A 615 30.54 5.96 -8.23
C TRP A 615 31.23 7.08 -7.42
N ILE A 616 30.57 7.60 -6.38
CA ILE A 616 31.11 8.69 -5.54
C ILE A 616 32.40 8.28 -4.80
N PRO A 617 32.57 7.03 -4.30
CA PRO A 617 33.83 6.61 -3.70
C PRO A 617 35.03 6.81 -4.63
N PHE A 618 34.90 6.54 -5.93
CA PHE A 618 35.96 6.79 -6.92
C PHE A 618 36.33 8.28 -6.96
N GLU A 619 35.34 9.18 -7.08
CA GLU A 619 35.58 10.62 -7.14
C GLU A 619 36.27 11.17 -5.90
N LEU A 620 35.90 10.66 -4.72
CA LEU A 620 36.50 11.08 -3.44
C LEU A 620 37.90 10.48 -3.26
N ALA A 621 38.10 9.21 -3.64
CA ALA A 621 39.36 8.51 -3.45
C ALA A 621 40.48 9.06 -4.38
N ILE A 622 40.19 9.42 -5.64
CA ILE A 622 41.18 10.10 -6.50
C ILE A 622 41.61 11.48 -5.96
N ARG A 623 40.84 12.05 -5.02
CA ARG A 623 41.15 13.31 -4.31
C ARG A 623 41.82 13.07 -2.95
N ASN A 624 42.17 11.83 -2.62
CA ASN A 624 42.72 11.42 -1.33
C ASN A 624 41.80 11.75 -0.13
N ALA A 625 40.49 11.84 -0.36
CA ALA A 625 39.52 12.16 0.69
C ALA A 625 39.17 10.96 1.58
N LEU A 626 39.38 9.74 1.09
CA LEU A 626 38.92 8.51 1.71
C LEU A 626 40.06 7.68 2.31
N PHE A 627 39.76 7.00 3.41
CA PHE A 627 40.62 5.99 3.99
C PHE A 627 40.44 4.66 3.22
N PRO A 628 41.53 3.99 2.81
CA PRO A 628 41.43 2.66 2.21
C PRO A 628 40.93 1.64 3.25
N LEU A 629 39.73 1.09 3.05
CA LEU A 629 39.16 0.08 3.93
C LEU A 629 39.95 -1.23 3.87
N SER A 630 40.62 -1.50 2.74
CA SER A 630 41.54 -2.65 2.60
C SER A 630 42.74 -2.62 3.54
N TYR A 631 42.94 -1.55 4.31
CA TYR A 631 43.97 -1.49 5.35
C TYR A 631 43.55 -2.16 6.67
N PHE A 632 42.26 -2.40 6.90
CA PHE A 632 41.83 -3.16 8.07
C PHE A 632 42.24 -4.64 7.93
N PRO A 633 42.89 -5.25 8.94
CA PRO A 633 43.41 -6.62 8.84
C PRO A 633 42.36 -7.69 8.52
N ASP A 634 41.13 -7.47 8.93
CA ASP A 634 40.00 -8.38 8.76
C ASP A 634 39.11 -8.05 7.55
N PHE A 635 39.40 -6.97 6.81
CA PHE A 635 38.58 -6.48 5.71
C PHE A 635 38.26 -7.56 4.68
N PHE A 636 39.28 -8.27 4.19
CA PHE A 636 39.09 -9.30 3.16
C PHE A 636 38.27 -10.49 3.68
N ASN A 637 38.48 -10.89 4.94
CA ASN A 637 37.68 -11.95 5.58
C ASN A 637 36.21 -11.53 5.72
N PHE A 638 35.95 -10.25 6.01
CA PHE A 638 34.59 -9.72 6.07
C PHE A 638 33.94 -9.69 4.69
N VAL A 639 34.64 -9.15 3.68
CA VAL A 639 34.15 -9.04 2.30
C VAL A 639 33.82 -10.41 1.71
N GLU A 640 34.73 -11.39 1.82
CA GLU A 640 34.54 -12.73 1.27
C GLU A 640 33.28 -13.42 1.81
N LYS A 641 32.94 -13.17 3.07
CA LYS A 641 31.78 -13.78 3.75
C LYS A 641 30.47 -13.06 3.50
N ASN A 642 30.50 -11.73 3.35
CA ASN A 642 29.29 -10.90 3.46
C ASN A 642 28.97 -10.10 2.19
N ILE A 643 29.93 -9.92 1.28
CA ILE A 643 29.82 -9.00 0.15
C ILE A 643 30.12 -9.72 -1.17
N ASN A 644 29.35 -9.40 -2.21
CA ASN A 644 29.72 -9.80 -3.57
C ASN A 644 30.93 -8.98 -4.02
N ILE A 645 32.08 -9.61 -4.17
CA ILE A 645 33.33 -8.95 -4.55
C ILE A 645 33.24 -8.13 -5.85
N GLU A 646 32.39 -8.55 -6.80
CA GLU A 646 32.22 -7.85 -8.08
C GLU A 646 31.61 -6.45 -7.90
N THR A 647 30.87 -6.22 -6.81
CA THR A 647 30.26 -4.91 -6.54
C THR A 647 31.24 -3.90 -5.97
N LEU A 648 32.46 -4.33 -5.62
CA LEU A 648 33.52 -3.44 -5.13
C LEU A 648 34.25 -2.71 -6.26
N LEU A 649 34.14 -3.18 -7.52
CA LEU A 649 34.89 -2.65 -8.66
C LEU A 649 34.88 -1.11 -8.80
N PRO A 650 33.74 -0.40 -8.63
CA PRO A 650 33.71 1.06 -8.71
C PRO A 650 34.49 1.78 -7.60
N MET A 651 34.92 1.06 -6.56
CA MET A 651 35.54 1.59 -5.35
C MET A 651 37.02 1.18 -5.24
N ILE A 652 37.55 0.52 -6.29
CA ILE A 652 38.96 0.12 -6.40
C ILE A 652 39.74 1.21 -7.12
N ILE A 653 40.83 1.65 -6.51
CA ILE A 653 41.83 2.51 -7.16
C ILE A 653 43.20 1.92 -6.88
N ASP A 654 43.95 1.69 -7.96
CA ASP A 654 45.17 0.88 -7.96
C ASP A 654 44.87 -0.51 -7.34
N ASP A 655 45.45 -0.79 -6.17
CA ASP A 655 45.27 -2.04 -5.42
C ASP A 655 44.54 -1.81 -4.07
N LYS A 656 43.82 -0.69 -3.94
CA LYS A 656 43.16 -0.28 -2.69
C LYS A 656 41.66 -0.17 -2.85
N ILE A 657 40.93 -0.61 -1.82
CA ILE A 657 39.47 -0.57 -1.78
C ILE A 657 39.05 0.54 -0.83
N TYR A 658 38.32 1.54 -1.33
CA TYR A 658 37.96 2.76 -0.59
C TYR A 658 36.52 2.78 -0.07
N GLY A 659 35.74 1.76 -0.38
CA GLY A 659 34.34 1.65 0.04
C GLY A 659 33.84 0.22 0.00
N ILE A 660 32.68 -0.01 0.60
CA ILE A 660 31.93 -1.27 0.53
C ILE A 660 30.53 -1.01 -0.02
N THR A 661 29.96 -2.02 -0.67
CA THR A 661 28.58 -1.96 -1.18
C THR A 661 27.60 -2.11 -0.01
N GLU A 662 26.65 -1.18 0.10
CA GLU A 662 25.58 -1.21 1.11
C GLU A 662 24.34 -1.94 0.62
N THR A 663 23.87 -1.56 -0.56
CA THR A 663 22.68 -2.12 -1.19
C THR A 663 23.00 -2.58 -2.60
N GLN A 664 22.37 -3.69 -2.97
CA GLN A 664 22.41 -4.23 -4.33
C GLN A 664 21.02 -4.19 -4.93
N ASN A 665 20.99 -4.03 -6.24
CA ASN A 665 19.78 -4.19 -7.04
C ASN A 665 20.03 -5.33 -8.03
N PHE A 666 18.97 -5.97 -8.51
CA PHE A 666 19.08 -7.00 -9.53
C PHE A 666 17.92 -6.88 -10.51
N TYR A 667 18.14 -7.33 -11.74
CA TYR A 667 17.15 -7.28 -12.80
C TYR A 667 16.74 -8.69 -13.22
N VAL A 668 15.44 -8.93 -13.25
CA VAL A 668 14.83 -10.21 -13.66
C VAL A 668 13.74 -9.96 -14.69
N LEU A 669 13.40 -11.01 -15.43
CA LEU A 669 12.26 -11.02 -16.34
C LEU A 669 10.99 -11.23 -15.53
N PHE A 670 10.09 -10.26 -15.53
CA PHE A 670 8.74 -10.40 -15.01
C PHE A 670 7.82 -10.86 -16.14
N TYR A 671 6.91 -11.78 -15.85
CA TYR A 671 5.90 -12.20 -16.81
C TYR A 671 4.57 -12.54 -16.14
N ARG A 672 3.46 -12.25 -16.84
CA ARG A 672 2.10 -12.62 -16.45
C ARG A 672 1.81 -14.05 -16.85
N LYS A 673 1.83 -14.98 -15.90
CA LYS A 673 1.57 -16.42 -16.10
C LYS A 673 0.25 -16.65 -16.82
N ASP A 674 -0.81 -16.05 -16.29
CA ASP A 674 -2.18 -16.17 -16.80
C ASP A 674 -2.32 -15.74 -18.26
N ILE A 675 -1.54 -14.72 -18.67
CA ILE A 675 -1.51 -14.24 -20.04
C ILE A 675 -0.63 -15.17 -20.88
N ILE A 676 0.64 -15.32 -20.54
CA ILE A 676 1.64 -16.03 -21.35
C ILE A 676 1.24 -17.50 -21.59
N GLU A 677 0.69 -18.20 -20.60
CA GLU A 677 0.18 -19.57 -20.73
C GLU A 677 -1.01 -19.65 -21.68
N LYS A 678 -2.02 -18.78 -21.49
CA LYS A 678 -3.19 -18.70 -22.38
C LYS A 678 -2.81 -18.39 -23.82
N LEU A 679 -1.74 -17.62 -23.97
CA LEU A 679 -1.20 -17.19 -25.24
C LEU A 679 -0.31 -18.23 -25.92
N GLY A 680 0.08 -19.30 -25.21
CA GLY A 680 1.03 -20.32 -25.66
C GLY A 680 2.43 -19.78 -25.93
N ILE A 681 2.81 -18.69 -25.26
CA ILE A 681 4.12 -18.04 -25.46
C ILE A 681 5.13 -18.67 -24.49
N PRO A 682 6.29 -19.13 -24.96
CA PRO A 682 7.34 -19.61 -24.06
C PRO A 682 8.02 -18.44 -23.34
N ILE A 683 8.53 -18.69 -22.13
CA ILE A 683 9.32 -17.70 -21.39
C ILE A 683 10.68 -17.54 -22.10
N PRO A 684 11.05 -16.34 -22.56
CA PRO A 684 12.25 -16.12 -23.36
C PRO A 684 13.52 -16.22 -22.51
N ASP A 685 14.47 -17.03 -22.99
CA ASP A 685 15.79 -17.19 -22.35
C ASP A 685 16.82 -16.24 -22.99
N THR A 686 16.70 -15.93 -24.29
CA THR A 686 17.63 -15.04 -25.02
C THR A 686 16.93 -13.84 -25.64
N TRP A 687 17.70 -12.81 -26.04
CA TRP A 687 17.14 -11.70 -26.83
C TRP A 687 16.57 -12.16 -28.18
N ASP A 688 17.09 -13.23 -28.77
CA ASP A 688 16.50 -13.82 -29.98
C ASP A 688 15.13 -14.45 -29.69
N ASP A 689 14.92 -15.01 -28.50
CA ASP A 689 13.59 -15.49 -28.10
C ASP A 689 12.63 -14.33 -27.87
N VAL A 690 13.11 -13.22 -27.28
CA VAL A 690 12.33 -11.97 -27.18
C VAL A 690 11.88 -11.50 -28.57
N LYS A 691 12.80 -11.47 -29.54
CA LYS A 691 12.50 -11.13 -30.95
C LYS A 691 11.43 -12.05 -31.56
N LYS A 692 11.44 -13.35 -31.23
CA LYS A 692 10.44 -14.33 -31.72
C LYS A 692 9.05 -14.16 -31.11
N ILE A 693 8.96 -13.80 -29.83
CA ILE A 693 7.65 -13.67 -29.15
C ILE A 693 6.98 -12.31 -29.40
N LEU A 694 7.78 -11.26 -29.69
CA LEU A 694 7.28 -9.89 -29.89
C LEU A 694 6.16 -9.80 -30.94
N PRO A 695 6.25 -10.41 -32.13
CA PRO A 695 5.17 -10.39 -33.10
C PRO A 695 3.84 -10.97 -32.59
N GLU A 696 3.88 -11.98 -31.73
CA GLU A 696 2.66 -12.58 -31.17
C GLU A 696 2.04 -11.72 -30.06
N LEU A 697 2.88 -11.09 -29.23
CA LEU A 697 2.44 -10.10 -28.25
C LEU A 697 1.79 -8.90 -28.96
N GLN A 698 2.45 -8.34 -29.98
CA GLN A 698 1.99 -7.16 -30.69
C GLN A 698 0.72 -7.39 -31.51
N ARG A 699 0.54 -8.58 -32.09
CA ARG A 699 -0.74 -8.99 -32.71
C ARG A 699 -1.90 -8.94 -31.73
N ARG A 700 -1.63 -8.99 -30.43
CA ARG A 700 -2.59 -8.90 -29.34
C ARG A 700 -2.42 -7.59 -28.56
N GLY A 701 -1.82 -6.56 -29.19
CA GLY A 701 -1.56 -5.21 -28.68
C GLY A 701 -0.84 -5.16 -27.34
N MET A 702 -0.13 -6.23 -27.02
CA MET A 702 0.80 -6.31 -25.92
C MET A 702 2.21 -6.02 -26.42
N ASN A 703 3.11 -5.71 -25.49
CA ASN A 703 4.51 -5.47 -25.83
C ASN A 703 5.45 -6.02 -24.75
N PHE A 704 6.75 -5.84 -24.98
CA PHE A 704 7.82 -6.18 -24.04
C PHE A 704 8.42 -4.89 -23.46
N TYR A 705 8.78 -4.90 -22.18
CA TYR A 705 9.47 -3.76 -21.54
C TYR A 705 10.93 -4.10 -21.21
N ILE A 706 11.80 -3.11 -21.38
CA ILE A 706 13.18 -3.13 -20.88
C ILE A 706 13.46 -1.83 -20.10
N PRO A 707 14.45 -1.80 -19.20
CA PRO A 707 14.79 -0.60 -18.43
C PRO A 707 15.04 0.65 -19.27
N MET A 708 15.52 0.48 -20.52
CA MET A 708 15.67 1.59 -21.46
C MET A 708 14.35 2.31 -21.76
N CYS A 709 13.19 1.68 -21.61
CA CYS A 709 11.87 2.29 -21.85
C CYS A 709 11.44 3.25 -20.74
N GLU A 710 12.14 3.33 -19.61
CA GLU A 710 11.71 4.16 -18.48
C GLU A 710 11.85 5.67 -18.76
N GLN A 711 12.90 6.06 -19.49
CA GLN A 711 13.28 7.46 -19.67
C GLN A 711 13.55 7.74 -21.15
N THR A 712 13.33 8.99 -21.57
CA THR A 712 13.61 9.42 -22.96
C THR A 712 15.11 9.39 -23.27
N THR A 713 15.96 9.77 -22.30
CA THR A 713 17.42 9.67 -22.41
C THR A 713 17.91 8.30 -21.95
N LYS A 714 18.77 7.65 -22.75
CA LYS A 714 19.30 6.30 -22.45
C LYS A 714 20.72 6.39 -21.86
N TYR A 715 20.84 6.13 -20.57
CA TYR A 715 22.10 6.22 -19.81
C TYR A 715 22.89 4.90 -19.83
N PHE A 716 24.19 4.95 -19.46
CA PHE A 716 25.07 3.78 -19.45
C PHE A 716 24.60 2.63 -18.54
N ASN A 717 23.86 2.91 -17.48
CA ASN A 717 23.31 1.86 -16.61
C ASN A 717 22.23 1.01 -17.31
N THR A 718 21.57 1.52 -18.36
CA THR A 718 20.57 0.76 -19.12
C THR A 718 21.07 0.27 -20.47
N THR A 719 22.11 0.89 -21.04
CA THR A 719 22.72 0.46 -22.32
C THR A 719 23.95 -0.44 -22.15
N GLY A 720 24.77 -0.20 -21.13
CA GLY A 720 25.97 -0.96 -20.81
C GLY A 720 25.77 -2.48 -20.74
N PRO A 721 24.69 -2.99 -20.10
CA PRO A 721 24.36 -4.42 -20.11
C PRO A 721 24.45 -5.08 -21.49
N PHE A 722 23.92 -4.45 -22.55
CA PHE A 722 23.95 -5.01 -23.91
C PHE A 722 25.37 -5.15 -24.46
N PHE A 723 26.28 -4.22 -24.13
CA PHE A 723 27.70 -4.34 -24.52
C PHE A 723 28.34 -5.55 -23.85
N PHE A 724 28.22 -5.65 -22.53
CA PHE A 724 28.86 -6.73 -21.78
C PHE A 724 28.29 -8.11 -22.13
N GLN A 725 26.98 -8.21 -22.40
CA GLN A 725 26.36 -9.44 -22.89
C GLN A 725 26.90 -9.88 -24.26
N ASN A 726 27.28 -8.93 -25.12
CA ASN A 726 27.96 -9.22 -26.40
C ASN A 726 29.48 -9.37 -26.26
N LYS A 727 30.02 -9.54 -25.04
CA LYS A 727 31.48 -9.58 -24.76
C LYS A 727 32.22 -8.33 -25.24
N ALA A 728 31.51 -7.19 -25.34
CA ALA A 728 32.07 -5.91 -25.74
C ALA A 728 32.58 -5.10 -24.54
N ARG A 729 33.34 -4.05 -24.82
CA ARG A 729 33.89 -3.12 -23.82
C ARG A 729 33.57 -1.68 -24.20
N LEU A 730 33.38 -0.83 -23.20
CA LEU A 730 33.20 0.61 -23.43
C LEU A 730 34.55 1.31 -23.69
N TYR A 731 35.62 0.82 -23.07
CA TYR A 731 36.98 1.34 -23.18
C TYR A 731 37.96 0.22 -23.53
N THR A 732 39.09 0.58 -24.14
CA THR A 732 40.22 -0.33 -24.39
C THR A 732 40.78 -0.85 -23.06
N ARG A 733 41.54 -1.96 -23.10
CA ARG A 733 42.09 -2.59 -21.86
C ARG A 733 42.95 -1.65 -21.02
N ASP A 734 43.62 -0.69 -21.64
CA ASP A 734 44.42 0.34 -20.98
C ASP A 734 43.59 1.54 -20.48
N GLY A 735 42.29 1.59 -20.79
CA GLY A 735 41.40 2.70 -20.44
C GLY A 735 41.65 4.00 -21.21
N MET A 736 42.58 4.02 -22.17
CA MET A 736 43.04 5.25 -22.83
C MET A 736 42.21 5.66 -24.04
N LYS A 737 41.39 4.76 -24.58
CA LYS A 737 40.51 5.01 -25.73
C LYS A 737 39.15 4.36 -25.52
N THR A 738 38.14 4.82 -26.27
CA THR A 738 36.85 4.13 -26.36
C THR A 738 36.98 2.87 -27.21
N ALA A 739 36.25 1.82 -26.84
CA ALA A 739 36.16 0.55 -27.57
C ALA A 739 34.77 0.35 -28.21
N ILE A 740 33.97 1.42 -28.25
CA ILE A 740 32.58 1.39 -28.73
C ILE A 740 32.44 1.14 -30.24
N ASN A 741 33.53 1.26 -31.01
CA ASN A 741 33.57 1.01 -32.45
C ASN A 741 34.15 -0.37 -32.82
N GLU A 742 34.42 -1.24 -31.84
CA GLU A 742 34.84 -2.62 -32.07
C GLU A 742 33.66 -3.49 -32.52
N GLU A 743 33.93 -4.61 -33.20
CA GLU A 743 32.89 -5.48 -33.80
C GLU A 743 31.80 -5.89 -32.79
N ASN A 744 32.19 -6.34 -31.59
CA ASN A 744 31.24 -6.74 -30.56
C ASN A 744 30.43 -5.56 -30.01
N SER A 745 31.01 -4.36 -29.97
CA SER A 745 30.31 -3.13 -29.59
C SER A 745 29.28 -2.72 -30.65
N VAL A 746 29.60 -2.89 -31.94
CA VAL A 746 28.66 -2.69 -33.03
C VAL A 746 27.49 -3.68 -32.93
N LYS A 747 27.74 -4.97 -32.70
CA LYS A 747 26.69 -5.97 -32.47
C LYS A 747 25.76 -5.61 -31.31
N ALA A 748 26.31 -5.07 -30.21
CA ALA A 748 25.52 -4.59 -29.09
C ALA A 748 24.61 -3.40 -29.49
N PHE A 749 25.14 -2.43 -30.24
CA PHE A 749 24.36 -1.32 -30.76
C PHE A 749 23.26 -1.76 -31.73
N GLU A 750 23.56 -2.68 -32.64
CA GLU A 750 22.59 -3.28 -33.55
C GLU A 750 21.48 -3.95 -32.76
N LEU A 751 21.79 -4.84 -31.81
CA LEU A 751 20.78 -5.48 -30.97
C LEU A 751 19.87 -4.46 -30.28
N MET A 752 20.44 -3.44 -29.63
CA MET A 752 19.65 -2.41 -28.96
C MET A 752 18.73 -1.67 -29.94
N THR A 753 19.25 -1.24 -31.09
CA THR A 753 18.49 -0.45 -32.07
C THR A 753 17.43 -1.26 -32.80
N GLU A 754 17.71 -2.52 -33.14
CA GLU A 754 16.75 -3.44 -33.74
C GLU A 754 15.52 -3.64 -32.85
N LEU A 755 15.71 -3.79 -31.53
CA LEU A 755 14.61 -3.99 -30.59
C LEU A 755 13.56 -2.87 -30.68
N PHE A 756 13.98 -1.62 -30.89
CA PHE A 756 13.09 -0.48 -31.06
C PHE A 756 12.64 -0.33 -32.53
N ALA A 757 13.59 -0.24 -33.47
CA ALA A 757 13.32 0.15 -34.85
C ALA A 757 12.66 -0.94 -35.69
N ILE A 758 12.98 -2.21 -35.43
CA ILE A 758 12.46 -3.36 -36.19
C ILE A 758 11.37 -4.06 -35.39
N TYR A 759 11.66 -4.39 -34.13
CA TYR A 759 10.77 -5.20 -33.30
C TYR A 759 9.79 -4.39 -32.47
N GLY A 760 9.81 -3.05 -32.54
CA GLY A 760 8.73 -2.20 -32.04
C GLY A 760 8.54 -2.20 -30.53
N ILE A 761 9.60 -2.40 -29.73
CA ILE A 761 9.55 -2.13 -28.30
C ILE A 761 9.24 -0.64 -28.07
N PRO A 762 8.41 -0.24 -27.08
CA PRO A 762 8.05 1.16 -26.89
C PRO A 762 9.26 1.99 -26.47
N GLU A 763 9.46 3.16 -27.07
CA GLU A 763 10.57 4.05 -26.69
C GLU A 763 10.46 4.57 -25.25
N GLN A 764 9.21 4.74 -24.78
CA GLN A 764 8.90 5.19 -23.43
C GLN A 764 7.66 4.48 -22.87
N VAL A 765 7.74 4.07 -21.60
CA VAL A 765 6.64 3.51 -20.81
C VAL A 765 6.56 4.30 -19.51
N ALA A 766 5.49 5.06 -19.31
CA ALA A 766 5.33 5.94 -18.14
C ALA A 766 5.36 5.19 -16.80
N SER A 767 4.81 3.97 -16.77
CA SER A 767 4.86 3.09 -15.61
C SER A 767 4.78 1.64 -16.07
N PHE A 768 5.89 0.91 -15.95
CA PHE A 768 5.89 -0.53 -16.23
C PHE A 768 5.03 -1.28 -15.22
N TYR A 769 5.11 -0.92 -13.94
CA TYR A 769 4.25 -1.46 -12.88
C TYR A 769 2.76 -1.47 -13.28
N ASN A 770 2.20 -0.32 -13.67
CA ASN A 770 0.80 -0.25 -14.07
C ASN A 770 0.54 -1.01 -15.38
N SER A 771 1.44 -0.89 -16.37
CA SER A 771 1.28 -1.57 -17.66
C SER A 771 1.29 -3.10 -17.53
N PHE A 772 2.12 -3.63 -16.62
CA PHE A 772 2.22 -5.04 -16.27
C PHE A 772 1.00 -5.51 -15.48
N ARG A 773 0.62 -4.74 -14.45
CA ARG A 773 -0.56 -4.98 -13.62
C ARG A 773 -1.84 -5.10 -14.46
N TYR A 774 -2.01 -4.24 -15.45
CA TYR A 774 -3.17 -4.28 -16.36
C TYR A 774 -3.01 -5.23 -17.55
N GLY A 775 -1.90 -5.96 -17.65
CA GLY A 775 -1.66 -6.93 -18.72
C GLY A 775 -1.36 -6.33 -20.10
N ARG A 776 -1.14 -5.01 -20.19
CA ARG A 776 -0.79 -4.33 -21.45
C ARG A 776 0.63 -4.65 -21.89
N ILE A 777 1.56 -4.66 -20.95
CA ILE A 777 2.93 -5.11 -21.17
C ILE A 777 3.14 -6.29 -20.22
N PRO A 778 2.68 -7.49 -20.60
CA PRO A 778 2.59 -8.63 -19.70
C PRO A 778 3.96 -9.26 -19.41
N ILE A 779 5.02 -8.79 -20.05
CA ILE A 779 6.37 -9.35 -19.93
C ILE A 779 7.42 -8.26 -20.09
N GLY A 780 8.48 -8.31 -19.28
CA GLY A 780 9.56 -7.33 -19.39
C GLY A 780 10.59 -7.45 -18.27
N VAL A 781 11.73 -6.78 -18.46
CA VAL A 781 12.83 -6.78 -17.48
C VAL A 781 12.63 -5.63 -16.49
N GLY A 782 12.52 -5.97 -15.22
CA GLY A 782 12.38 -5.00 -14.11
C GLY A 782 13.38 -5.28 -13.01
N ASP A 783 13.41 -4.42 -12.00
CA ASP A 783 14.36 -4.51 -10.89
C ASP A 783 13.72 -5.09 -9.61
N PHE A 784 14.51 -5.19 -8.53
CA PHE A 784 14.00 -5.66 -7.24
C PHE A 784 12.92 -4.73 -6.66
N GLY A 785 13.02 -3.41 -6.92
CA GLY A 785 12.00 -2.45 -6.52
C GLY A 785 10.63 -2.75 -7.12
N LEU A 786 10.58 -3.13 -8.40
CA LEU A 786 9.35 -3.58 -9.05
C LEU A 786 8.79 -4.85 -8.39
N TYR A 787 9.64 -5.83 -8.05
CA TYR A 787 9.22 -7.05 -7.35
C TYR A 787 8.50 -6.72 -6.04
N VAL A 788 9.11 -5.88 -5.21
CA VAL A 788 8.54 -5.45 -3.93
C VAL A 788 7.22 -4.70 -4.15
N THR A 789 7.14 -3.85 -5.18
CA THR A 789 5.94 -3.08 -5.48
C THR A 789 4.80 -3.99 -5.95
N LEU A 790 5.05 -4.93 -6.85
CA LEU A 790 4.06 -5.91 -7.30
C LEU A 790 3.59 -6.81 -6.15
N LEU A 791 4.50 -7.24 -5.28
CA LEU A 791 4.19 -8.10 -4.15
C LEU A 791 3.28 -7.43 -3.11
N ASN A 792 3.40 -6.12 -2.92
CA ASN A 792 2.71 -5.39 -1.83
C ASN A 792 1.59 -4.45 -2.29
N ALA A 793 1.53 -4.08 -3.58
CA ALA A 793 0.58 -3.08 -4.08
C ALA A 793 -0.32 -3.58 -5.23
N ALA A 794 -0.11 -4.81 -5.73
CA ALA A 794 -0.86 -5.38 -6.86
C ALA A 794 -1.60 -6.68 -6.48
N ASP A 795 -2.36 -6.64 -5.38
CA ASP A 795 -3.11 -7.79 -4.84
C ASP A 795 -3.98 -8.50 -5.89
N GLU A 796 -4.54 -7.79 -6.87
CA GLU A 796 -5.45 -8.38 -7.85
C GLU A 796 -4.79 -9.25 -8.92
N ILE A 797 -3.48 -9.14 -9.10
CA ILE A 797 -2.72 -10.02 -10.01
C ILE A 797 -1.84 -11.00 -9.24
N TYR A 798 -2.03 -11.12 -7.93
CA TYR A 798 -1.27 -12.05 -7.10
C TYR A 798 -1.40 -13.49 -7.62
N GLY A 799 -0.27 -14.22 -7.68
CA GLY A 799 -0.21 -15.56 -8.26
C GLY A 799 -0.32 -15.62 -9.79
N LEU A 800 -0.77 -14.54 -10.44
CA LEU A 800 -0.92 -14.44 -11.89
C LEU A 800 0.35 -13.96 -12.59
N TRP A 801 1.43 -13.72 -11.86
CA TRP A 801 2.74 -13.36 -12.40
C TRP A 801 3.86 -14.14 -11.73
N ASP A 802 5.01 -14.15 -12.38
CA ASP A 802 6.22 -14.77 -11.87
C ASP A 802 7.47 -14.06 -12.41
N ILE A 803 8.64 -14.54 -11.99
CA ILE A 803 9.93 -14.08 -12.46
C ILE A 803 10.76 -15.20 -13.09
N ALA A 804 11.64 -14.83 -14.03
CA ALA A 804 12.63 -15.68 -14.64
C ALA A 804 13.95 -14.91 -14.81
N PRO A 805 15.09 -15.57 -15.09
CA PRO A 805 16.32 -14.87 -15.44
C PRO A 805 16.11 -13.87 -16.60
N SER A 806 16.65 -12.66 -16.46
CA SER A 806 16.56 -11.62 -17.50
C SER A 806 17.20 -12.10 -18.81
N PRO A 807 16.60 -11.88 -20.01
CA PRO A 807 17.15 -12.29 -21.30
C PRO A 807 18.59 -11.81 -21.53
N GLY A 808 19.35 -12.60 -22.29
CA GLY A 808 20.75 -12.34 -22.56
C GLY A 808 21.17 -12.80 -23.95
N VAL A 809 22.48 -12.77 -24.19
CA VAL A 809 23.08 -13.20 -25.46
C VAL A 809 23.73 -14.57 -25.26
N LYS A 810 23.35 -15.55 -26.09
CA LYS A 810 23.94 -16.89 -26.06
C LYS A 810 25.32 -16.87 -26.72
N ASP A 811 26.31 -17.40 -26.04
CA ASP A 811 27.67 -17.50 -26.57
C ASP A 811 27.93 -18.83 -27.29
N GLU A 812 29.13 -18.96 -27.88
CA GLU A 812 29.55 -20.14 -28.64
C GLU A 812 29.54 -21.44 -27.83
N SER A 813 29.68 -21.35 -26.50
CA SER A 813 29.63 -22.50 -25.59
C SER A 813 28.19 -22.91 -25.22
N GLY A 814 27.21 -22.08 -25.62
CA GLY A 814 25.81 -22.26 -25.31
C GLY A 814 25.37 -21.62 -23.99
N GLN A 815 26.27 -20.95 -23.26
CA GLN A 815 25.94 -20.19 -22.06
C GLN A 815 25.27 -18.87 -22.44
N VAL A 816 24.20 -18.49 -21.73
CA VAL A 816 23.56 -17.18 -21.92
C VAL A 816 24.19 -16.14 -20.99
N LEU A 817 24.80 -15.13 -21.57
CA LEU A 817 25.40 -14.01 -20.85
C LEU A 817 24.33 -12.98 -20.51
N ARG A 818 24.14 -12.75 -19.20
CA ARG A 818 23.07 -11.93 -18.62
C ARG A 818 23.60 -10.78 -17.78
N TYR A 819 24.70 -10.16 -18.20
CA TYR A 819 25.25 -9.02 -17.46
C TYR A 819 24.20 -7.94 -17.28
N GLN A 820 24.01 -7.50 -16.03
CA GLN A 820 23.08 -6.46 -15.60
C GLN A 820 23.77 -5.57 -14.55
N VAL A 821 23.19 -4.42 -14.25
CA VAL A 821 23.70 -3.54 -13.18
C VAL A 821 23.33 -4.10 -11.81
N ALA A 822 24.29 -4.15 -10.88
CA ALA A 822 24.14 -4.81 -9.57
C ALA A 822 24.36 -3.91 -8.34
N GLY A 823 25.27 -2.93 -8.40
CA GLY A 823 25.55 -2.05 -7.25
C GLY A 823 24.63 -0.83 -7.22
N ASP A 824 24.01 -0.53 -6.08
CA ASP A 824 23.19 0.67 -5.89
C ASP A 824 23.89 1.71 -4.99
N ARG A 825 24.20 1.35 -3.74
CA ARG A 825 24.83 2.28 -2.77
C ARG A 825 26.14 1.78 -2.18
N ALA A 826 26.93 2.71 -1.67
CA ALA A 826 28.22 2.47 -1.03
C ALA A 826 28.34 3.17 0.33
N ILE A 827 29.30 2.68 1.13
CA ILE A 827 29.75 3.24 2.41
C ILE A 827 31.24 3.53 2.31
N VAL A 828 31.67 4.68 2.85
CA VAL A 828 33.08 5.11 2.85
C VAL A 828 33.47 5.73 4.19
N ILE A 829 34.76 5.60 4.54
CA ILE A 829 35.38 6.26 5.71
C ILE A 829 36.31 7.37 5.22
N PHE A 830 36.24 8.55 5.84
CA PHE A 830 37.08 9.68 5.45
C PHE A 830 38.51 9.59 6.01
N ALA A 831 39.50 9.96 5.20
CA ALA A 831 40.91 9.88 5.55
C ALA A 831 41.28 10.76 6.76
N ASN A 832 40.60 11.89 6.95
CA ASN A 832 40.86 12.84 8.02
C ASN A 832 40.15 12.49 9.36
N SER A 833 39.31 11.44 9.40
CA SER A 833 38.67 11.01 10.63
C SER A 833 39.71 10.51 11.64
N ASN A 834 39.57 10.90 12.91
CA ASN A 834 40.36 10.34 14.02
C ASN A 834 39.70 9.11 14.67
N LYS A 835 38.59 8.61 14.10
CA LYS A 835 37.76 7.52 14.65
C LYS A 835 37.69 6.30 13.73
N LYS A 836 38.66 6.12 12.84
CA LYS A 836 38.65 5.08 11.80
C LYS A 836 38.36 3.66 12.30
N GLU A 837 38.89 3.28 13.47
CA GLU A 837 38.62 1.94 14.06
C GLU A 837 37.20 1.78 14.61
N LYS A 838 36.54 2.89 14.97
CA LYS A 838 35.15 2.88 15.44
C LYS A 838 34.14 3.02 14.29
N ALA A 839 34.59 3.67 13.21
CA ALA A 839 33.87 3.92 11.98
C ALA A 839 33.79 2.64 11.16
#